data_AF-A0AA36BBN9-F1
#
_entry.id   AF-A0AA36BBN9-F1
#
_cell.length_a   1.000
_cell.length_b   1.000
_cell.length_c   1.000
_cell.angle_alpha   90.00
_cell.angle_beta   90.00
_cell.angle_gamma   90.00
#
_symmetry.space_group_name_H-M   'P 1'
#
loop_
_entity.id
_entity.type
_entity.pdbx_description
1 polymer ?
#
loop_
_entity_poly.entity_id
_entity_poly.type
_entity_poly.pdbx_seq_one_letter_code
_entity_poly.pdbx_strand_id
1 'polypeptide(L)'
;MQFVFKKKAVEKERATRASFHVANLLAKKGKPFTDGELIKKCLNEVAKEMCPENVDLFSAISLSANTVAHRVEHIERNIKSQLKDKASKFVCFSVALDESIDVSDTSQLLLFIRGINANFEITEELVSVHSMHGTTTGIDIFREVEKSVAEYNLEWKKLKCITTDGGRNMCGTKKGLVGQINKVIENSGGLKPLVLHCILHQQALCGKHLDLSSVLDPVISTVNYIRSHGLKHRQFRDFLEEMNAEFPDLPYYTSVRWLSYGKILARFFELRTEIEIFLNEKNHSQVLLKDSEWLWKLAFSADLTMHLNDFNLRIQGETSLICDLYSKVKAFCKKLILFESQLTRSCFTHFSRCDKYRQEAATPFPNLFAQDVILALKQQFEERFSDLDAYPNVDVIYISPTHLTEEAEQYYEKLLALRPAILSGDINKISDMTKRVTFIVPEVITHFSRKKMCLASMLKYSPVALRRIKNLVKGREAYIVPGMVYMDDMEVAKQLDLAILGPDPETAQLYSTKSGVKRIFQSSEVNMPPGIFDIYTEEQLHESLAQLIIENLTIGRWLLKFDTTVSSNGIAYCDIMHLKCFVQIYKEAIRYGDKWTHKWAHESSFNILLNELPEYLKHYANPVNKSRYCAWEIYKKAFLLRGGIIEAYPPSDFVTAVQVDLLIAPNGETQILCTGDQIISQNPFDPWGLSVPQCSIEPPRINCACFKIANSCKVRGILGYVTVIFATFICEQTKQQLLWCIDMKLGYSDSLAMFQLMKYISNIYLDVDTHHLIVAENETPTTEELSLEKCVSRKKTHEKQYRYGVLSTKLYHSNLSIIHYSVFFQMCRAHGIGYDIKEKQGTLFTLIDYTARNYIGMLVISKDLRNGLAAFARNLNTLHEEVSSPNMQGETNFKEAINSIEEIIGITVLNEQEDKKTKKK
;
A
#
# COMPACT_ATOMS: atom_id res chain seq x y z
N MET A 1 -9.69 15.41 -81.70
CA MET A 1 -8.37 15.39 -81.02
C MET A 1 -8.45 15.58 -79.50
N GLN A 2 -9.13 16.58 -78.95
CA GLN A 2 -9.22 16.82 -77.48
C GLN A 2 -9.70 15.64 -76.62
N PHE A 3 -10.61 14.79 -77.12
CA PHE A 3 -11.13 13.63 -76.39
C PHE A 3 -10.09 12.49 -76.23
N VAL A 4 -9.23 12.29 -77.23
CA VAL A 4 -8.17 11.27 -77.23
C VAL A 4 -7.04 11.65 -76.27
N PHE A 5 -6.70 12.95 -76.19
CA PHE A 5 -5.72 13.46 -75.23
C PHE A 5 -6.22 13.37 -73.78
N LYS A 6 -7.51 13.64 -73.52
CA LYS A 6 -8.11 13.43 -72.19
C LYS A 6 -8.10 11.95 -71.78
N LYS A 7 -8.43 11.03 -72.69
CA LYS A 7 -8.44 9.58 -72.40
C LYS A 7 -7.04 9.04 -72.04
N LYS A 8 -6.02 9.36 -72.84
CA LYS A 8 -4.62 8.96 -72.57
C LYS A 8 -4.06 9.56 -71.27
N ALA A 9 -4.45 10.78 -70.91
CA ALA A 9 -4.05 11.40 -69.65
C ALA A 9 -4.61 10.65 -68.43
N VAL A 10 -5.90 10.26 -68.49
CA VAL A 10 -6.56 9.49 -67.42
C VAL A 10 -5.97 8.08 -67.29
N GLU A 11 -5.64 7.41 -68.39
CA GLU A 11 -4.98 6.09 -68.37
C GLU A 11 -3.60 6.15 -67.71
N LYS A 12 -2.80 7.18 -68.03
CA LYS A 12 -1.48 7.40 -67.41
C LYS A 12 -1.58 7.70 -65.90
N GLU A 13 -2.59 8.46 -65.49
CA GLU A 13 -2.87 8.72 -64.08
C GLU A 13 -3.25 7.42 -63.33
N ARG A 14 -4.12 6.60 -63.92
CA ARG A 14 -4.51 5.29 -63.35
C ARG A 14 -3.32 4.35 -63.20
N ALA A 15 -2.46 4.25 -64.22
CA ALA A 15 -1.24 3.44 -64.15
C ALA A 15 -0.29 3.94 -63.05
N THR A 16 -0.18 5.27 -62.90
CA THR A 16 0.61 5.87 -61.82
C THR A 16 0.03 5.53 -60.45
N ARG A 17 -1.28 5.66 -60.25
CA ARG A 17 -1.95 5.26 -59.00
C ARG A 17 -1.78 3.78 -58.69
N ALA A 18 -1.92 2.91 -59.70
CA ALA A 18 -1.67 1.48 -59.55
C ALA A 18 -0.23 1.21 -59.06
N SER A 19 0.77 1.92 -59.62
CA SER A 19 2.16 1.78 -59.15
C SER A 19 2.35 2.17 -57.69
N PHE A 20 1.65 3.21 -57.20
CA PHE A 20 1.67 3.59 -55.78
C PHE A 20 1.03 2.52 -54.89
N HIS A 21 -0.09 1.92 -55.31
CA HIS A 21 -0.75 0.86 -54.55
C HIS A 21 0.14 -0.38 -54.40
N VAL A 22 0.80 -0.81 -55.48
CA VAL A 22 1.74 -1.94 -55.44
C VAL A 22 2.95 -1.61 -54.58
N ALA A 23 3.55 -0.42 -54.73
CA ALA A 23 4.69 0.00 -53.90
C ALA A 23 4.34 0.06 -52.41
N ASN A 24 3.17 0.57 -52.05
CA ASN A 24 2.68 0.59 -50.67
C ASN A 24 2.50 -0.82 -50.08
N LEU A 25 1.98 -1.76 -50.89
CA LEU A 25 1.84 -3.17 -50.48
C LEU A 25 3.20 -3.82 -50.23
N LEU A 26 4.18 -3.61 -51.12
CA LEU A 26 5.54 -4.11 -50.95
C LEU A 26 6.18 -3.55 -49.67
N ALA A 27 6.07 -2.23 -49.45
CA ALA A 27 6.60 -1.58 -48.25
C ALA A 27 5.96 -2.12 -46.96
N LYS A 28 4.62 -2.23 -46.90
CA LYS A 28 3.91 -2.77 -45.73
C LYS A 28 4.25 -4.22 -45.41
N LYS A 29 4.71 -4.99 -46.39
CA LYS A 29 5.11 -6.41 -46.24
C LYS A 29 6.63 -6.59 -46.08
N GLY A 30 7.40 -5.50 -46.04
CA GLY A 30 8.86 -5.55 -45.92
C GLY A 30 9.54 -6.31 -47.07
N LYS A 31 8.99 -6.21 -48.29
CA LYS A 31 9.51 -6.91 -49.46
C LYS A 31 10.56 -6.09 -50.21
N PRO A 32 11.58 -6.74 -50.82
CA PRO A 32 12.58 -6.04 -51.64
C PRO A 32 11.94 -5.24 -52.78
N PHE A 33 12.53 -4.08 -53.11
CA PHE A 33 12.01 -3.24 -54.20
C PHE A 33 12.08 -3.93 -55.58
N THR A 34 13.03 -4.87 -55.74
CA THR A 34 13.18 -5.70 -56.94
C THR A 34 11.98 -6.59 -57.22
N ASP A 35 11.17 -6.93 -56.20
CA ASP A 35 9.97 -7.75 -56.37
C ASP A 35 8.92 -7.05 -57.25
N GLY A 36 8.97 -5.72 -57.37
CA GLY A 36 8.13 -4.95 -58.29
C GLY A 36 8.25 -5.41 -59.74
N GLU A 37 9.45 -5.81 -60.17
CA GLU A 37 9.69 -6.29 -61.54
C GLU A 37 9.07 -7.67 -61.77
N LEU A 38 9.13 -8.55 -60.77
CA LEU A 38 8.46 -9.85 -60.82
C LEU A 38 6.95 -9.67 -60.85
N ILE A 39 6.39 -8.82 -59.99
CA ILE A 39 4.96 -8.50 -59.99
C ILE A 39 4.52 -7.97 -61.34
N LYS A 40 5.31 -7.09 -61.97
CA LYS A 40 5.01 -6.58 -63.31
C LYS A 40 4.97 -7.69 -64.35
N LYS A 41 5.93 -8.62 -64.33
CA LYS A 41 5.93 -9.80 -65.22
C LYS A 41 4.66 -10.63 -65.00
N CYS A 42 4.30 -10.94 -63.76
CA CYS A 42 3.09 -11.68 -63.44
C CYS A 42 1.82 -10.98 -63.94
N LEU A 43 1.69 -9.68 -63.71
CA LEU A 43 0.54 -8.89 -64.18
C LEU A 43 0.41 -8.92 -65.71
N ASN A 44 1.53 -8.85 -66.43
CA ASN A 44 1.52 -8.90 -67.89
C ASN A 44 1.14 -10.28 -68.44
N GLU A 45 1.64 -11.38 -67.86
CA GLU A 45 1.23 -12.74 -68.29
C GLU A 45 -0.26 -12.99 -68.01
N VAL A 46 -0.77 -12.56 -66.85
CA VAL A 46 -2.20 -12.67 -66.54
C VAL A 46 -3.06 -11.83 -67.50
N ALA A 47 -2.62 -10.61 -67.83
CA ALA A 47 -3.35 -9.73 -68.73
C ALA A 47 -3.41 -10.29 -70.16
N LYS A 48 -2.35 -10.95 -70.65
CA LYS A 48 -2.33 -11.57 -71.99
C LYS A 48 -3.41 -12.63 -72.14
N GLU A 49 -3.67 -13.41 -71.09
CA GLU A 49 -4.65 -14.49 -71.13
C GLU A 49 -6.07 -14.00 -70.84
N MET A 50 -6.24 -13.16 -69.81
CA MET A 50 -7.57 -12.78 -69.31
C MET A 50 -8.19 -11.57 -70.03
N CYS A 51 -7.36 -10.64 -70.52
CA CYS A 51 -7.81 -9.39 -71.16
C CYS A 51 -6.77 -8.86 -72.17
N PRO A 52 -6.52 -9.61 -73.27
CA PRO A 52 -5.48 -9.28 -74.26
C PRO A 52 -5.63 -7.89 -74.86
N GLU A 53 -6.86 -7.38 -75.00
CA GLU A 53 -7.15 -6.03 -75.50
C GLU A 53 -6.66 -4.89 -74.59
N ASN A 54 -6.29 -5.20 -73.34
CA ASN A 54 -5.88 -4.24 -72.32
C ASN A 54 -4.41 -4.41 -71.85
N VAL A 55 -3.63 -5.30 -72.47
CA VAL A 55 -2.24 -5.62 -72.06
C VAL A 55 -1.32 -4.39 -72.01
N ASP A 56 -1.51 -3.44 -72.93
CA ASP A 56 -0.74 -2.19 -72.96
C ASP A 56 -0.96 -1.33 -71.70
N LEU A 57 -2.15 -1.39 -71.09
CA LEU A 57 -2.47 -0.66 -69.86
C LEU A 57 -1.70 -1.22 -68.65
N PHE A 58 -1.52 -2.54 -68.57
CA PHE A 58 -0.73 -3.19 -67.51
C PHE A 58 0.77 -2.98 -67.74
N SER A 59 1.22 -3.06 -68.99
CA SER A 59 2.61 -2.81 -69.37
C SER A 59 3.07 -1.38 -69.06
N ALA A 60 2.14 -0.41 -69.12
CA ALA A 60 2.37 0.98 -68.77
C ALA A 60 2.61 1.23 -67.27
N ILE A 61 2.32 0.27 -66.38
CA ILE A 61 2.57 0.43 -64.94
C ILE A 61 4.07 0.31 -64.68
N SER A 62 4.69 1.37 -64.16
CA SER A 62 6.12 1.38 -63.83
C SER A 62 6.37 0.77 -62.44
N LEU A 63 7.07 -0.36 -62.39
CA LEU A 63 7.40 -1.10 -61.16
C LEU A 63 8.87 -1.54 -61.12
N SER A 64 9.78 -0.81 -61.78
CA SER A 64 11.22 -1.05 -61.59
C SER A 64 11.61 -0.79 -60.13
N ALA A 65 12.70 -1.40 -59.66
CA ALA A 65 13.17 -1.21 -58.28
C ALA A 65 13.29 0.28 -57.90
N ASN A 66 13.90 1.10 -58.77
CA ASN A 66 14.01 2.55 -58.57
C ASN A 66 12.64 3.26 -58.53
N THR A 67 11.68 2.82 -59.36
CA THR A 67 10.34 3.39 -59.34
C THR A 67 9.66 3.07 -58.01
N VAL A 68 9.70 1.81 -57.58
CA VAL A 68 9.11 1.39 -56.30
C VAL A 68 9.71 2.19 -55.15
N ALA A 69 11.04 2.31 -55.09
CA ALA A 69 11.73 3.12 -54.09
C ALA A 69 11.23 4.58 -54.08
N HIS A 70 11.21 5.26 -55.24
CA HIS A 70 10.70 6.64 -55.33
C HIS A 70 9.22 6.78 -54.97
N ARG A 71 8.39 5.78 -55.27
CA ARG A 71 6.97 5.78 -54.86
C ARG A 71 6.85 5.67 -53.35
N VAL A 72 7.65 4.82 -52.71
CA VAL A 72 7.71 4.69 -51.25
C VAL A 72 8.18 6.00 -50.61
N GLU A 73 9.25 6.63 -51.11
CA GLU A 73 9.72 7.95 -50.63
C GLU A 73 8.64 9.03 -50.75
N HIS A 74 7.85 9.02 -51.82
CA HIS A 74 6.78 9.99 -52.00
C HIS A 74 5.60 9.73 -51.03
N ILE A 75 5.31 8.46 -50.73
CA ILE A 75 4.34 8.09 -49.69
C ILE A 75 4.85 8.55 -48.31
N GLU A 76 6.11 8.27 -47.98
CA GLU A 76 6.77 8.69 -46.75
C GLU A 76 6.71 10.21 -46.58
N ARG A 77 7.12 10.99 -47.60
CA ARG A 77 7.06 12.46 -47.56
C ARG A 77 5.65 12.99 -47.29
N ASN A 78 4.62 12.37 -47.86
CA ASN A 78 3.24 12.72 -47.60
C ASN A 78 2.82 12.41 -46.15
N ILE A 79 3.10 11.19 -45.66
CA ILE A 79 2.82 10.79 -44.27
C ILE A 79 3.52 11.73 -43.29
N LYS A 80 4.80 12.05 -43.55
CA LYS A 80 5.60 12.98 -42.75
C LYS A 80 4.98 14.37 -42.70
N SER A 81 4.50 14.89 -43.83
CA SER A 81 3.79 16.18 -43.88
C SER A 81 2.53 16.16 -43.02
N GLN A 82 1.69 15.13 -43.15
CA GLN A 82 0.47 15.00 -42.34
C GLN A 82 0.79 14.89 -40.85
N LEU A 83 1.88 14.20 -40.49
CA LEU A 83 2.31 14.10 -39.10
C LEU A 83 2.82 15.42 -38.54
N LYS A 84 3.55 16.23 -39.32
CA LYS A 84 3.95 17.59 -38.94
C LYS A 84 2.73 18.48 -38.67
N ASP A 85 1.72 18.39 -39.53
CA ASP A 85 0.47 19.15 -39.35
C ASP A 85 -0.25 18.76 -38.05
N LYS A 86 -0.27 17.46 -37.70
CA LYS A 86 -0.81 16.98 -36.42
C LYS A 86 0.05 17.44 -35.23
N ALA A 87 1.36 17.29 -35.33
CA ALA A 87 2.32 17.63 -34.28
C ALA A 87 2.23 19.10 -33.85
N SER A 88 2.04 20.00 -34.82
CA SER A 88 1.86 21.43 -34.56
C SER A 88 0.64 21.75 -33.67
N LYS A 89 -0.36 20.87 -33.64
CA LYS A 89 -1.61 21.03 -32.88
C LYS A 89 -1.57 20.39 -31.50
N PHE A 90 -0.44 19.77 -31.11
CA PHE A 90 -0.34 19.16 -29.80
C PHE A 90 -0.33 20.21 -28.69
N VAL A 91 -1.16 19.97 -27.67
CA VAL A 91 -1.20 20.70 -26.41
C VAL A 91 -0.06 20.22 -25.51
N CYS A 92 0.15 18.90 -25.47
CA CYS A 92 1.30 18.26 -24.87
C CYS A 92 1.68 16.99 -25.62
N PHE A 93 2.91 16.53 -25.42
CA PHE A 93 3.40 15.27 -25.98
C PHE A 93 4.40 14.58 -25.06
N SER A 94 4.66 13.32 -25.35
CA SER A 94 5.70 12.50 -24.74
C SER A 94 6.53 11.83 -25.81
N VAL A 95 7.76 11.47 -25.45
CA VAL A 95 8.67 10.73 -26.33
C VAL A 95 9.05 9.39 -25.70
N ALA A 96 9.14 8.35 -26.51
CA ALA A 96 9.74 7.08 -26.13
C ALA A 96 10.91 6.81 -27.07
N LEU A 97 12.03 6.41 -26.48
CA LEU A 97 13.30 6.24 -27.18
C LEU A 97 13.85 4.86 -26.94
N ASP A 98 14.31 4.22 -28.02
CA ASP A 98 14.96 2.93 -27.97
C ASP A 98 16.20 2.93 -28.87
N GLU A 99 17.30 2.41 -28.36
CA GLU A 99 18.57 2.28 -29.09
C GLU A 99 18.82 0.81 -29.37
N SER A 100 19.04 0.45 -30.63
CA SER A 100 19.35 -0.93 -31.02
C SER A 100 20.49 -0.98 -32.02
N ILE A 101 21.29 -2.05 -32.01
CA ILE A 101 22.38 -2.26 -32.96
C ILE A 101 21.85 -3.10 -34.13
N ASP A 102 22.03 -2.61 -35.36
CA ASP A 102 21.65 -3.33 -36.56
C ASP A 102 22.68 -4.40 -36.97
N VAL A 103 22.37 -5.17 -38.01
CA VAL A 103 23.25 -6.25 -38.52
C VAL A 103 24.58 -5.77 -39.10
N SER A 104 24.74 -4.46 -39.30
CA SER A 104 25.97 -3.81 -39.78
C SER A 104 26.75 -3.15 -38.66
N ASP A 105 26.45 -3.50 -37.40
CA ASP A 105 27.03 -2.93 -36.18
C ASP A 105 26.83 -1.41 -36.05
N THR A 106 25.81 -0.85 -36.71
CA THR A 106 25.44 0.57 -36.60
C THR A 106 24.31 0.72 -35.59
N SER A 107 24.46 1.65 -34.65
CA SER A 107 23.40 1.95 -33.67
C SER A 107 22.28 2.76 -34.34
N GLN A 108 21.04 2.33 -34.13
CA GLN A 108 19.82 2.93 -34.64
C GLN A 108 18.99 3.44 -33.46
N LEU A 109 18.78 4.76 -33.41
CA LEU A 109 17.93 5.42 -32.43
C LEU A 109 16.51 5.55 -32.99
N LEU A 110 15.56 4.90 -32.34
CA LEU A 110 14.13 5.00 -32.63
C LEU A 110 13.51 6.07 -31.72
N LEU A 111 12.77 7.02 -32.31
CA LEU A 111 12.01 8.03 -31.60
C LEU A 111 10.52 7.90 -31.91
N PHE A 112 9.76 7.50 -30.89
CA PHE A 112 8.30 7.50 -30.93
C PHE A 112 7.76 8.74 -30.24
N ILE A 113 6.66 9.29 -30.76
CA ILE A 113 5.94 10.37 -30.09
C ILE A 113 4.52 9.93 -29.80
N ARG A 114 4.01 10.37 -28.64
CA ARG A 114 2.59 10.33 -28.29
C ARG A 114 2.15 11.75 -27.98
N GLY A 115 1.27 12.31 -28.82
CA GLY A 115 0.77 13.67 -28.67
C GLY A 115 -0.74 13.70 -28.50
N ILE A 116 -1.24 14.73 -27.81
CA ILE A 116 -2.67 14.99 -27.64
C ILE A 116 -3.00 16.41 -28.10
N ASN A 117 -4.06 16.54 -28.89
CA ASN A 117 -4.56 17.85 -29.32
C ASN A 117 -5.66 18.39 -28.38
N ALA A 118 -6.16 19.59 -28.66
CA ALA A 118 -7.19 20.23 -27.85
C ALA A 118 -8.54 19.47 -27.83
N ASN A 119 -8.76 18.57 -28.79
CA ASN A 119 -9.97 17.73 -28.88
C ASN A 119 -9.79 16.37 -28.18
N PHE A 120 -8.70 16.17 -27.44
CA PHE A 120 -8.33 14.90 -26.79
C PHE A 120 -8.06 13.75 -27.76
N GLU A 121 -7.78 14.04 -29.04
CA GLU A 121 -7.36 13.01 -29.99
C GLU A 121 -5.88 12.68 -29.77
N ILE A 122 -5.59 11.39 -29.58
CA ILE A 122 -4.25 10.88 -29.35
C ILE A 122 -3.64 10.47 -30.69
N THR A 123 -2.40 10.88 -30.93
CA THR A 123 -1.58 10.42 -32.06
C THR A 123 -0.33 9.75 -31.52
N GLU A 124 -0.11 8.48 -31.89
CA GLU A 124 1.06 7.68 -31.52
C GLU A 124 1.75 7.23 -32.80
N GLU A 125 2.99 7.67 -33.05
CA GLU A 125 3.69 7.37 -34.29
C GLU A 125 5.20 7.25 -34.07
N LEU A 126 5.87 6.46 -34.93
CA LEU A 126 7.32 6.49 -35.09
C LEU A 126 7.70 7.70 -35.95
N VAL A 127 8.56 8.55 -35.42
CA VAL A 127 8.81 9.89 -35.97
C VAL A 127 10.16 10.02 -36.63
N SER A 128 11.16 9.33 -36.09
CA SER A 128 12.49 9.25 -36.71
C SER A 128 13.19 7.96 -36.34
N VAL A 129 13.98 7.47 -37.30
CA VAL A 129 15.01 6.45 -37.11
C VAL A 129 16.33 7.10 -37.48
N HIS A 130 17.24 7.25 -36.53
CA HIS A 130 18.53 7.89 -36.76
C HIS A 130 19.66 6.87 -36.66
N SER A 131 20.42 6.72 -37.72
CA SER A 131 21.66 5.94 -37.71
C SER A 131 22.76 6.76 -37.05
N MET A 132 23.30 6.25 -35.95
CA MET A 132 24.36 6.89 -35.18
C MET A 132 25.72 6.27 -35.53
N HIS A 133 26.62 7.10 -36.10
CA HIS A 133 27.96 6.69 -36.49
C HIS A 133 28.99 7.13 -35.44
N GLY A 134 29.80 6.18 -34.95
CA GLY A 134 30.87 6.47 -33.98
C GLY A 134 30.43 6.24 -32.53
N THR A 135 30.15 7.31 -31.78
CA THR A 135 29.81 7.25 -30.35
C THR A 135 28.31 7.40 -30.09
N THR A 136 27.82 6.72 -29.05
CA THR A 136 26.40 6.76 -28.62
C THR A 136 26.26 7.38 -27.24
N THR A 137 26.95 8.50 -27.00
CA THR A 137 26.88 9.19 -25.71
C THR A 137 25.56 9.94 -25.57
N GLY A 138 25.15 10.27 -24.34
CA GLY A 138 23.90 10.99 -24.10
C GLY A 138 23.79 12.36 -24.80
N ILE A 139 24.92 12.99 -25.16
CA ILE A 139 24.92 14.23 -25.94
C ILE A 139 24.72 13.98 -27.43
N ASP A 140 25.24 12.86 -27.95
CA ASP A 140 25.06 12.47 -29.35
C ASP A 140 23.58 12.14 -29.60
N ILE A 141 22.99 11.35 -28.69
CA ILE A 141 21.56 11.02 -28.70
C ILE A 141 20.71 12.30 -28.58
N PHE A 142 21.09 13.22 -27.69
CA PHE A 142 20.38 14.49 -27.52
C PHE A 142 20.34 15.31 -28.82
N ARG A 143 21.44 15.39 -29.57
CA ARG A 143 21.48 16.13 -30.84
C ARG A 143 20.51 15.55 -31.88
N GLU A 144 20.44 14.22 -31.99
CA GLU A 144 19.49 13.58 -32.92
C GLU A 144 18.03 13.76 -32.48
N VAL A 145 17.76 13.74 -31.16
CA VAL A 145 16.42 14.06 -30.63
C VAL A 145 16.07 15.54 -30.89
N GLU A 146 17.00 16.47 -30.67
CA GLU A 146 16.81 17.89 -30.91
C GLU A 146 16.51 18.17 -32.40
N LYS A 147 17.22 17.51 -33.30
CA LYS A 147 16.96 17.56 -34.74
C LYS A 147 15.53 17.10 -35.08
N SER A 148 15.06 16.01 -34.48
CA SER A 148 13.67 15.54 -34.67
C SER A 148 12.64 16.51 -34.09
N VAL A 149 12.86 17.02 -32.87
CA VAL A 149 11.96 18.00 -32.25
C VAL A 149 11.84 19.26 -33.12
N ALA A 150 12.96 19.76 -33.65
CA ALA A 150 12.97 20.87 -34.59
C ALA A 150 12.28 20.53 -35.91
N GLU A 151 12.54 19.35 -36.49
CA GLU A 151 11.96 18.95 -37.77
C GLU A 151 10.42 18.87 -37.75
N TYR A 152 9.85 18.48 -36.60
CA TYR A 152 8.41 18.35 -36.40
C TYR A 152 7.77 19.57 -35.73
N ASN A 153 8.50 20.69 -35.58
CA ASN A 153 8.03 21.93 -34.96
C ASN A 153 7.44 21.71 -33.56
N LEU A 154 8.03 20.81 -32.78
CA LEU A 154 7.61 20.50 -31.41
C LEU A 154 8.27 21.48 -30.43
N GLU A 155 7.50 21.97 -29.46
CA GLU A 155 8.01 22.90 -28.45
C GLU A 155 8.42 22.15 -27.18
N TRP A 156 9.67 22.32 -26.73
CA TRP A 156 10.20 21.64 -25.53
C TRP A 156 9.34 21.80 -24.27
N LYS A 157 8.72 22.97 -24.04
CA LYS A 157 7.82 23.22 -22.90
C LYS A 157 6.56 22.33 -22.87
N LYS A 158 6.17 21.77 -24.02
CA LYS A 158 5.02 20.87 -24.19
C LYS A 158 5.38 19.40 -23.95
N LEU A 159 6.67 19.06 -23.83
CA LEU A 159 7.12 17.71 -23.49
C LEU A 159 6.79 17.42 -22.03
N LYS A 160 6.01 16.35 -21.78
CA LYS A 160 5.56 15.98 -20.43
C LYS A 160 6.12 14.66 -19.93
N CYS A 161 6.58 13.79 -20.82
CA CYS A 161 7.13 12.50 -20.43
C CYS A 161 8.20 12.02 -21.41
N ILE A 162 9.22 11.36 -20.89
CA ILE A 162 10.31 10.70 -21.60
C ILE A 162 10.36 9.26 -21.12
N THR A 163 10.29 8.31 -22.05
CA THR A 163 10.49 6.88 -21.74
C THR A 163 11.78 6.41 -22.40
N THR A 164 12.67 5.78 -21.62
CA THR A 164 13.94 5.24 -22.13
C THR A 164 14.18 3.82 -21.63
N ASP A 165 15.14 3.12 -22.20
CA ASP A 165 15.58 1.80 -21.78
C ASP A 165 16.40 1.80 -20.46
N GLY A 166 16.62 2.93 -19.81
CA GLY A 166 17.40 2.99 -18.57
C GLY A 166 18.93 2.96 -18.77
N GLY A 167 19.43 2.97 -20.02
CA GLY A 167 20.86 3.02 -20.30
C GLY A 167 21.56 4.23 -19.67
N ARG A 168 22.85 4.10 -19.29
CA ARG A 168 23.60 5.22 -18.65
C ARG A 168 23.70 6.44 -19.54
N ASN A 169 23.84 6.23 -20.86
CA ASN A 169 23.82 7.27 -21.89
C ASN A 169 22.43 7.96 -21.98
N MET A 170 21.35 7.26 -21.66
CA MET A 170 19.98 7.81 -21.66
C MET A 170 19.65 8.54 -20.36
N CYS A 171 19.82 7.89 -19.21
CA CYS A 171 19.28 8.36 -17.92
C CYS A 171 20.22 9.22 -17.08
N GLY A 172 21.48 9.42 -17.52
CA GLY A 172 22.45 10.22 -16.76
C GLY A 172 21.98 11.65 -16.50
N THR A 173 22.01 12.08 -15.23
CA THR A 173 21.47 13.39 -14.78
C THR A 173 22.23 14.60 -15.33
N LYS A 174 23.53 14.46 -15.63
CA LYS A 174 24.38 15.55 -16.14
C LYS A 174 24.69 15.45 -17.63
N LYS A 175 25.13 14.26 -18.06
CA LYS A 175 25.62 13.98 -19.43
C LYS A 175 24.73 13.04 -20.23
N GLY A 176 23.75 12.41 -19.58
CA GLY A 176 22.79 11.55 -20.26
C GLY A 176 21.73 12.36 -21.00
N LEU A 177 21.04 11.74 -21.94
CA LEU A 177 19.97 12.35 -22.74
C LEU A 177 18.94 13.10 -21.88
N VAL A 178 18.39 12.43 -20.87
CA VAL A 178 17.40 13.00 -19.94
C VAL A 178 17.95 14.26 -19.26
N GLY A 179 19.20 14.21 -18.81
CA GLY A 179 19.88 15.36 -18.21
C GLY A 179 20.02 16.55 -19.17
N GLN A 180 20.27 16.31 -20.45
CA GLN A 180 20.35 17.36 -21.47
C GLN A 180 18.97 17.94 -21.79
N ILE A 181 17.95 17.08 -21.98
CA ILE A 181 16.58 17.54 -22.22
C ILE A 181 16.07 18.40 -21.05
N ASN A 182 16.33 17.98 -19.81
CA ASN A 182 15.95 18.74 -18.62
C ASN A 182 16.56 20.15 -18.61
N LYS A 183 17.84 20.30 -18.97
CA LYS A 183 18.49 21.62 -19.06
C LYS A 183 17.84 22.52 -20.10
N VAL A 184 17.51 21.98 -21.27
CA VAL A 184 16.85 22.77 -22.33
C VAL A 184 15.45 23.20 -21.91
N ILE A 185 14.71 22.32 -21.23
CA ILE A 185 13.37 22.64 -20.72
C ILE A 185 13.45 23.70 -19.61
N GLU A 186 14.37 23.58 -18.66
CA GLU A 186 14.62 24.58 -17.61
C GLU A 186 14.94 25.95 -18.21
N ASN A 187 15.85 26.01 -19.20
CA ASN A 187 16.21 27.25 -19.90
C ASN A 187 15.02 27.88 -20.65
N SER A 188 14.05 27.06 -21.07
CA SER A 188 12.82 27.52 -21.74
C SER A 188 11.68 27.89 -20.77
N GLY A 189 11.90 27.81 -19.45
CA GLY A 189 10.89 28.09 -18.43
C GLY A 189 9.82 26.98 -18.28
N GLY A 190 10.10 25.78 -18.77
CA GLY A 190 9.20 24.63 -18.69
C GLY A 190 9.39 23.79 -17.41
N LEU A 191 8.37 23.00 -17.08
CA LEU A 191 8.45 22.00 -16.01
C LEU A 191 9.19 20.75 -16.50
N LYS A 192 10.02 20.16 -15.63
CA LYS A 192 10.71 18.89 -15.92
C LYS A 192 9.71 17.80 -16.32
N PRO A 193 9.95 17.08 -17.43
CA PRO A 193 9.12 15.97 -17.85
C PRO A 193 9.27 14.79 -16.89
N LEU A 194 8.21 13.98 -16.81
CA LEU A 194 8.26 12.67 -16.18
C LEU A 194 9.28 11.78 -16.92
N VAL A 195 10.11 11.05 -16.18
CA VAL A 195 11.10 10.13 -16.77
C VAL A 195 10.72 8.73 -16.34
N LEU A 196 10.39 7.89 -17.32
CA LEU A 196 10.00 6.51 -17.11
C LEU A 196 11.06 5.59 -17.69
N HIS A 197 11.39 4.54 -16.95
CA HIS A 197 12.12 3.44 -17.52
C HIS A 197 11.11 2.48 -18.18
N CYS A 198 11.42 2.07 -19.40
CA CYS A 198 10.57 1.20 -20.22
C CYS A 198 10.14 -0.05 -19.44
N ILE A 199 8.82 -0.19 -19.25
CA ILE A 199 8.19 -1.29 -18.49
C ILE A 199 8.56 -2.66 -19.08
N LEU A 200 8.64 -2.76 -20.42
CA LEU A 200 9.05 -3.99 -21.10
C LEU A 200 10.50 -4.36 -20.77
N HIS A 201 11.39 -3.37 -20.75
CA HIS A 201 12.78 -3.61 -20.41
C HIS A 201 12.95 -3.95 -18.91
N GLN A 202 12.27 -3.23 -18.01
CA GLN A 202 12.26 -3.55 -16.59
C GLN A 202 11.79 -4.99 -16.33
N GLN A 203 10.68 -5.41 -16.94
CA GLN A 203 10.17 -6.78 -16.83
C GLN A 203 11.20 -7.80 -17.33
N ALA A 204 11.85 -7.53 -18.46
CA ALA A 204 12.88 -8.42 -19.01
C ALA A 204 14.09 -8.53 -18.07
N LEU A 205 14.47 -7.44 -17.40
CA LEU A 205 15.53 -7.44 -16.40
C LEU A 205 15.16 -8.27 -15.16
N CYS A 206 13.89 -8.28 -14.73
CA CYS A 206 13.44 -9.15 -13.65
C CYS A 206 13.75 -10.63 -13.95
N GLY A 207 13.49 -11.09 -15.18
CA GLY A 207 13.78 -12.47 -15.59
C GLY A 207 15.28 -12.78 -15.70
N LYS A 208 16.11 -11.81 -16.14
CA LYS A 208 17.56 -11.99 -16.26
C LYS A 208 18.31 -12.13 -14.93
N HIS A 209 17.74 -11.62 -13.85
CA HIS A 209 18.36 -11.68 -12.52
C HIS A 209 17.95 -12.93 -11.73
N LEU A 210 17.11 -13.81 -12.31
CA LEU A 210 16.78 -15.09 -11.70
C LEU A 210 17.91 -16.09 -11.92
N ASP A 211 18.36 -16.75 -10.84
CA ASP A 211 19.30 -17.85 -10.94
C ASP A 211 18.59 -19.14 -11.38
N LEU A 212 18.43 -19.28 -12.70
CA LEU A 212 17.94 -20.50 -13.35
C LEU A 212 19.04 -21.22 -14.13
N SER A 213 20.31 -20.88 -13.86
CA SER A 213 21.49 -21.41 -14.56
C SER A 213 21.55 -22.94 -14.54
N SER A 214 21.25 -23.53 -13.38
CA SER A 214 21.20 -24.99 -13.16
C SER A 214 20.24 -25.75 -14.09
N VAL A 215 19.20 -25.10 -14.61
CA VAL A 215 18.26 -25.67 -15.58
C VAL A 215 18.62 -25.24 -16.99
N LEU A 216 18.99 -23.96 -17.17
CA LEU A 216 19.22 -23.37 -18.47
C LEU A 216 20.43 -23.89 -19.21
N ASP A 217 21.57 -23.92 -18.54
CA ASP A 217 22.84 -24.20 -19.20
C ASP A 217 22.83 -25.61 -19.79
N PRO A 218 22.30 -26.64 -19.08
CA PRO A 218 22.10 -27.96 -19.69
C PRO A 218 21.14 -27.96 -20.88
N VAL A 219 20.02 -27.22 -20.80
CA VAL A 219 19.04 -27.13 -21.90
C VAL A 219 19.66 -26.44 -23.12
N ILE A 220 20.31 -25.30 -22.94
CA ILE A 220 20.96 -24.53 -24.00
C ILE A 220 22.08 -25.35 -24.64
N SER A 221 22.91 -26.02 -23.84
CA SER A 221 23.96 -26.92 -24.34
C SER A 221 23.39 -28.02 -25.23
N THR A 222 22.30 -28.65 -24.78
CA THR A 222 21.62 -29.72 -25.52
C THR A 222 20.99 -29.21 -26.83
N VAL A 223 20.29 -28.09 -26.77
CA VAL A 223 19.69 -27.44 -27.95
C VAL A 223 20.77 -27.02 -28.95
N ASN A 224 21.89 -26.47 -28.48
CA ASN A 224 23.01 -26.09 -29.33
C ASN A 224 23.65 -27.32 -29.97
N TYR A 225 23.79 -28.44 -29.26
CA TYR A 225 24.30 -29.68 -29.85
C TYR A 225 23.44 -30.15 -31.04
N ILE A 226 22.11 -30.11 -30.88
CA ILE A 226 21.14 -30.51 -31.91
C ILE A 226 21.12 -29.51 -33.08
N ARG A 227 21.12 -28.21 -32.78
CA ARG A 227 20.84 -27.16 -33.78
C ARG A 227 22.07 -26.53 -34.45
N SER A 228 23.26 -26.61 -33.85
CA SER A 228 24.46 -25.96 -34.39
C SER A 228 24.93 -26.57 -35.72
N HIS A 229 24.60 -27.83 -35.99
CA HIS A 229 25.01 -28.55 -37.19
C HIS A 229 23.79 -28.93 -38.04
N GLY A 230 23.70 -28.41 -39.26
CA GLY A 230 22.53 -28.61 -40.13
C GLY A 230 22.22 -30.07 -40.50
N LEU A 231 23.19 -30.99 -40.40
CA LEU A 231 22.93 -32.43 -40.54
C LEU A 231 22.21 -33.00 -39.32
N LYS A 232 22.68 -32.67 -38.10
CA LYS A 232 22.06 -33.15 -36.84
C LYS A 232 20.65 -32.62 -36.67
N HIS A 233 20.43 -31.36 -37.04
CA HIS A 233 19.11 -30.73 -36.97
C HIS A 233 18.10 -31.41 -37.90
N ARG A 234 18.49 -31.74 -39.14
CA ARG A 234 17.64 -32.50 -40.07
C ARG A 234 17.33 -33.90 -39.52
N GLN A 235 18.36 -34.63 -39.07
CA GLN A 235 18.17 -35.95 -38.46
C GLN A 235 17.24 -35.93 -37.25
N PHE A 236 17.32 -34.90 -36.41
CA PHE A 236 16.41 -34.75 -35.27
C PHE A 236 14.97 -34.46 -35.71
N ARG A 237 14.77 -33.63 -36.73
CA ARG A 237 13.43 -33.36 -37.28
C ARG A 237 12.80 -34.59 -37.92
N ASP A 238 13.57 -35.33 -38.71
CA ASP A 238 13.12 -36.59 -39.32
C ASP A 238 12.74 -37.60 -38.22
N PHE A 239 13.55 -37.70 -37.16
CA PHE A 239 13.27 -38.53 -35.99
C PHE A 239 11.98 -38.14 -35.25
N LEU A 240 11.74 -36.84 -35.03
CA LEU A 240 10.49 -36.36 -34.41
C LEU A 240 9.25 -36.69 -35.26
N GLU A 241 9.38 -36.62 -36.59
CA GLU A 241 8.32 -37.00 -37.52
C GLU A 241 8.04 -38.51 -37.47
N GLU A 242 9.09 -39.35 -37.43
CA GLU A 242 8.97 -40.80 -37.25
C GLU A 242 8.33 -41.19 -35.91
N MET A 243 8.67 -40.49 -34.83
CA MET A 243 8.07 -40.69 -33.50
C MET A 243 6.65 -40.10 -33.37
N ASN A 244 6.15 -39.39 -34.39
CA ASN A 244 4.85 -38.72 -34.36
C ASN A 244 4.74 -37.72 -33.18
N ALA A 245 5.84 -37.02 -32.88
CA ALA A 245 5.94 -36.12 -31.73
C ALA A 245 5.01 -34.89 -31.86
N GLU A 246 4.56 -34.35 -30.73
CA GLU A 246 3.62 -33.20 -30.69
C GLU A 246 4.21 -31.94 -31.36
N PHE A 247 5.53 -31.76 -31.29
CA PHE A 247 6.22 -30.63 -31.89
C PHE A 247 7.21 -31.08 -32.97
N PRO A 248 7.23 -30.43 -34.15
CA PRO A 248 8.08 -30.84 -35.27
C PRO A 248 9.54 -30.38 -35.16
N ASP A 249 9.89 -29.54 -34.19
CA ASP A 249 11.24 -28.99 -34.02
C ASP A 249 11.44 -28.31 -32.64
N LEU A 250 12.70 -28.18 -32.21
CA LEU A 250 13.13 -27.38 -31.05
C LEU A 250 13.48 -25.94 -31.46
N PRO A 251 13.16 -24.88 -30.69
CA PRO A 251 13.56 -23.50 -31.01
C PRO A 251 15.05 -23.27 -30.73
N TYR A 252 15.70 -22.36 -31.49
CA TYR A 252 17.08 -21.93 -31.21
C TYR A 252 17.09 -20.90 -30.08
N TYR A 253 18.10 -20.97 -29.22
CA TYR A 253 18.31 -19.97 -28.18
C TYR A 253 18.85 -18.66 -28.75
N THR A 254 18.21 -17.54 -28.41
CA THR A 254 18.72 -16.21 -28.73
C THR A 254 18.62 -15.31 -27.49
N SER A 255 19.76 -14.84 -26.98
CA SER A 255 19.83 -13.92 -25.84
C SER A 255 19.11 -12.57 -26.10
N VAL A 256 18.96 -12.22 -27.38
CA VAL A 256 18.37 -10.94 -27.83
C VAL A 256 16.84 -10.96 -27.81
N ARG A 257 16.18 -12.11 -27.99
CA ARG A 257 14.70 -12.20 -28.03
C ARG A 257 14.17 -12.76 -26.72
N TRP A 258 13.70 -11.90 -25.84
CA TRP A 258 13.40 -12.21 -24.43
C TRP A 258 12.34 -13.31 -24.24
N LEU A 259 11.36 -13.43 -25.16
CA LEU A 259 10.35 -14.49 -25.11
C LEU A 259 10.87 -15.89 -25.48
N SER A 260 12.09 -16.00 -26.04
CA SER A 260 12.64 -17.27 -26.51
C SER A 260 12.93 -18.24 -25.37
N TYR A 261 13.33 -17.72 -24.21
CA TYR A 261 13.67 -18.48 -23.01
C TYR A 261 12.56 -19.44 -22.58
N GLY A 262 11.36 -18.89 -22.29
CA GLY A 262 10.24 -19.71 -21.83
C GLY A 262 9.74 -20.67 -22.90
N LYS A 263 9.80 -20.27 -24.19
CA LYS A 263 9.41 -21.15 -25.30
C LYS A 263 10.35 -22.35 -25.45
N ILE A 264 11.65 -22.16 -25.21
CA ILE A 264 12.64 -23.24 -25.29
C ILE A 264 12.46 -24.20 -24.13
N LEU A 265 12.38 -23.70 -22.88
CA LEU A 265 12.16 -24.56 -21.71
C LEU A 265 10.85 -25.34 -21.82
N ALA A 266 9.77 -24.67 -22.23
CA ALA A 266 8.49 -25.30 -22.45
C ALA A 266 8.58 -26.42 -23.48
N ARG A 267 9.19 -26.16 -24.65
CA ARG A 267 9.28 -27.17 -25.71
C ARG A 267 10.25 -28.30 -25.40
N PHE A 268 11.36 -27.97 -24.74
CA PHE A 268 12.33 -28.96 -24.28
C PHE A 268 11.71 -29.92 -23.27
N PHE A 269 10.87 -29.41 -22.36
CA PHE A 269 10.16 -30.25 -21.39
C PHE A 269 9.17 -31.22 -22.08
N GLU A 270 8.42 -30.75 -23.09
CA GLU A 270 7.48 -31.62 -23.81
C GLU A 270 8.20 -32.71 -24.62
N LEU A 271 9.33 -32.36 -25.26
CA LEU A 271 10.12 -33.29 -26.08
C LEU A 271 11.20 -34.06 -25.30
N ARG A 272 11.17 -34.04 -23.97
CA ARG A 272 12.28 -34.55 -23.13
C ARG A 272 12.60 -36.02 -23.41
N THR A 273 11.58 -36.84 -23.69
CA THR A 273 11.71 -38.27 -23.94
C THR A 273 12.33 -38.53 -25.31
N GLU A 274 11.87 -37.83 -26.34
CA GLU A 274 12.41 -37.89 -27.70
C GLU A 274 13.85 -37.39 -27.74
N ILE A 275 14.15 -36.30 -27.03
CA ILE A 275 15.50 -35.76 -26.88
C ILE A 275 16.41 -36.80 -26.22
N GLU A 276 15.95 -37.44 -25.14
CA GLU A 276 16.74 -38.47 -24.46
C GLU A 276 17.08 -39.64 -25.40
N ILE A 277 16.10 -40.18 -26.13
CA ILE A 277 16.30 -41.28 -27.07
C ILE A 277 17.28 -40.88 -28.16
N PHE A 278 17.06 -39.73 -28.80
CA PHE A 278 17.93 -39.24 -29.87
C PHE A 278 19.38 -39.03 -29.39
N LEU A 279 19.57 -38.46 -28.20
CA LEU A 279 20.89 -38.26 -27.63
C LEU A 279 21.61 -39.59 -27.33
N ASN A 280 20.88 -40.60 -26.86
CA ASN A 280 21.41 -41.94 -26.63
C ASN A 280 21.87 -42.59 -27.94
N GLU A 281 21.09 -42.49 -29.03
CA GLU A 281 21.49 -42.99 -30.35
C GLU A 281 22.76 -42.31 -30.89
N LYS A 282 22.97 -41.04 -30.55
CA LYS A 282 24.16 -40.26 -30.95
C LYS A 282 25.34 -40.40 -29.98
N ASN A 283 25.28 -41.32 -29.01
CA ASN A 283 26.28 -41.49 -27.95
C ASN A 283 26.58 -40.18 -27.19
N HIS A 284 25.56 -39.33 -27.00
CA HIS A 284 25.64 -38.04 -26.31
C HIS A 284 24.62 -37.95 -25.16
N SER A 285 24.48 -39.04 -24.38
CA SER A 285 23.53 -39.15 -23.28
C SER A 285 23.67 -38.00 -22.28
N GLN A 286 22.57 -37.35 -21.94
CA GLN A 286 22.50 -36.31 -20.92
C GLN A 286 21.94 -36.90 -19.62
N VAL A 287 22.78 -37.01 -18.58
CA VAL A 287 22.42 -37.67 -17.30
C VAL A 287 21.27 -36.94 -16.59
N LEU A 288 21.18 -35.62 -16.75
CA LEU A 288 20.14 -34.79 -16.12
C LEU A 288 18.73 -35.09 -16.62
N LEU A 289 18.55 -35.66 -17.82
CA LEU A 289 17.23 -36.09 -18.31
C LEU A 289 16.66 -37.28 -17.53
N LYS A 290 17.51 -38.00 -16.77
CA LYS A 290 17.11 -39.08 -15.87
C LYS A 290 17.00 -38.63 -14.41
N ASP A 291 17.40 -37.41 -14.08
CA ASP A 291 17.34 -36.87 -12.73
C ASP A 291 15.95 -36.29 -12.44
N SER A 292 15.23 -36.96 -11.53
CA SER A 292 13.86 -36.58 -11.18
C SER A 292 13.77 -35.21 -10.49
N GLU A 293 14.77 -34.81 -9.70
CA GLU A 293 14.80 -33.49 -9.08
C GLU A 293 15.05 -32.40 -10.15
N TRP A 294 15.94 -32.67 -11.11
CA TRP A 294 16.22 -31.72 -12.19
C TRP A 294 15.00 -31.53 -13.11
N LEU A 295 14.27 -32.60 -13.44
CA LEU A 295 13.05 -32.52 -14.23
C LEU A 295 11.94 -31.70 -13.54
N TRP A 296 11.85 -31.75 -12.21
CA TRP A 296 10.97 -30.84 -11.46
C TRP A 296 11.36 -29.38 -11.63
N LYS A 297 12.66 -29.07 -11.49
CA LYS A 297 13.18 -27.70 -11.68
C LYS A 297 12.95 -27.21 -13.11
N LEU A 298 13.09 -28.08 -14.10
CA LEU A 298 12.77 -27.80 -15.50
C LEU A 298 11.29 -27.48 -15.70
N ALA A 299 10.38 -28.33 -15.19
CA ALA A 299 8.93 -28.13 -15.28
C ALA A 299 8.50 -26.79 -14.66
N PHE A 300 8.98 -26.50 -13.46
CA PHE A 300 8.72 -25.25 -12.76
C PHE A 300 9.26 -24.02 -13.52
N SER A 301 10.51 -24.09 -13.97
CA SER A 301 11.15 -22.99 -14.71
C SER A 301 10.44 -22.72 -16.03
N ALA A 302 9.98 -23.77 -16.73
CA ALA A 302 9.20 -23.64 -17.95
C ALA A 302 7.86 -22.93 -17.70
N ASP A 303 7.10 -23.32 -16.68
CA ASP A 303 5.81 -22.70 -16.37
C ASP A 303 5.98 -21.25 -15.87
N LEU A 304 6.91 -20.99 -14.96
CA LEU A 304 7.16 -19.63 -14.44
C LEU A 304 7.56 -18.67 -15.57
N THR A 305 8.44 -19.10 -16.46
CA THR A 305 8.89 -18.25 -17.56
C THR A 305 7.85 -18.11 -18.67
N MET A 306 6.94 -19.08 -18.82
CA MET A 306 5.74 -18.89 -19.63
C MET A 306 4.77 -17.86 -19.04
N HIS A 307 4.61 -17.80 -17.70
CA HIS A 307 3.86 -16.72 -17.05
C HIS A 307 4.50 -15.35 -17.27
N LEU A 308 5.83 -15.26 -17.21
CA LEU A 308 6.56 -14.04 -17.53
C LEU A 308 6.38 -13.63 -19.00
N ASN A 309 6.37 -14.60 -19.92
CA ASN A 309 6.10 -14.35 -21.34
C ASN A 309 4.68 -13.84 -21.58
N ASP A 310 3.67 -14.47 -20.97
CA ASP A 310 2.27 -14.03 -21.05
C ASP A 310 2.11 -12.63 -20.46
N PHE A 311 2.73 -12.35 -19.31
CA PHE A 311 2.74 -11.03 -18.72
C PHE A 311 3.38 -9.99 -19.66
N ASN A 312 4.56 -10.29 -20.22
CA ASN A 312 5.25 -9.42 -21.17
C ASN A 312 4.35 -9.09 -22.39
N LEU A 313 3.65 -10.09 -22.96
CA LEU A 313 2.73 -9.87 -24.07
C LEU A 313 1.53 -9.00 -23.68
N ARG A 314 1.02 -9.11 -22.45
CA ARG A 314 -0.12 -8.32 -21.96
C ARG A 314 0.21 -6.85 -21.71
N ILE A 315 1.47 -6.53 -21.43
CA ILE A 315 1.94 -5.14 -21.25
C ILE A 315 2.41 -4.51 -22.57
N GLN A 316 2.38 -5.25 -23.68
CA GLN A 316 2.51 -4.72 -25.03
C GLN A 316 1.14 -4.32 -25.59
N GLY A 317 1.15 -3.45 -26.60
CA GLY A 317 -0.03 -3.09 -27.39
C GLY A 317 -0.26 -1.59 -27.46
N GLU A 318 -0.99 -1.18 -28.49
CA GLU A 318 -1.41 0.21 -28.71
C GLU A 318 -2.43 0.63 -27.63
N THR A 319 -2.59 1.93 -27.41
CA THR A 319 -3.64 2.54 -26.56
C THR A 319 -3.59 2.29 -25.06
N SER A 320 -2.71 1.42 -24.53
CA SER A 320 -2.59 1.21 -23.07
C SER A 320 -2.07 2.46 -22.37
N LEU A 321 -2.75 2.91 -21.32
CA LEU A 321 -2.28 3.99 -20.46
C LEU A 321 -1.30 3.45 -19.41
N ILE A 322 -0.46 4.33 -18.86
CA ILE A 322 0.49 3.95 -17.81
C ILE A 322 -0.21 3.35 -16.58
N CYS A 323 -1.40 3.84 -16.23
CA CYS A 323 -2.21 3.30 -15.13
C CYS A 323 -2.69 1.86 -15.42
N ASP A 324 -3.03 1.55 -16.67
CA ASP A 324 -3.41 0.19 -17.07
C ASP A 324 -2.21 -0.76 -16.97
N LEU A 325 -1.05 -0.32 -17.46
CA LEU A 325 0.19 -1.08 -17.41
C LEU A 325 0.63 -1.32 -15.96
N TYR A 326 0.54 -0.31 -15.10
CA TYR A 326 0.83 -0.43 -13.68
C TYR A 326 -0.14 -1.39 -12.98
N SER A 327 -1.44 -1.32 -13.29
CA SER A 327 -2.44 -2.25 -12.75
C SER A 327 -2.12 -3.70 -13.14
N LYS A 328 -1.66 -3.93 -14.38
CA LYS A 328 -1.19 -5.24 -14.84
C LYS A 328 0.05 -5.71 -14.07
N VAL A 329 1.04 -4.82 -13.84
CA VAL A 329 2.23 -5.12 -13.02
C VAL A 329 1.81 -5.54 -11.61
N LYS A 330 0.94 -4.77 -10.95
CA LYS A 330 0.46 -5.09 -9.60
C LYS A 330 -0.35 -6.37 -9.54
N ALA A 331 -1.20 -6.63 -10.53
CA ALA A 331 -1.90 -7.90 -10.64
C ALA A 331 -0.90 -9.07 -10.77
N PHE A 332 0.19 -8.91 -11.51
CA PHE A 332 1.23 -9.94 -11.62
C PHE A 332 1.98 -10.13 -10.30
N CYS A 333 2.34 -9.07 -9.57
CA CYS A 333 2.92 -9.19 -8.22
C CYS A 333 2.00 -9.98 -7.27
N LYS A 334 0.68 -9.74 -7.33
CA LYS A 334 -0.31 -10.53 -6.55
C LYS A 334 -0.37 -11.99 -7.00
N LYS A 335 -0.24 -12.28 -8.30
CA LYS A 335 -0.11 -13.66 -8.79
C LYS A 335 1.13 -14.35 -8.25
N LEU A 336 2.27 -13.68 -8.11
CA LEU A 336 3.47 -14.28 -7.53
C LEU A 336 3.24 -14.73 -6.07
N ILE A 337 2.53 -13.93 -5.27
CA ILE A 337 2.13 -14.30 -3.90
C ILE A 337 1.21 -15.53 -3.91
N LEU A 338 0.25 -15.56 -4.84
CA LEU A 338 -0.62 -16.73 -5.03
C LEU A 338 0.17 -17.97 -5.41
N PHE A 339 1.12 -17.86 -6.35
CA PHE A 339 1.97 -18.95 -6.81
C PHE A 339 2.83 -19.51 -5.67
N GLU A 340 3.46 -18.66 -4.87
CA GLU A 340 4.22 -19.05 -3.68
C GLU A 340 3.36 -19.87 -2.69
N SER A 341 2.16 -19.37 -2.38
CA SER A 341 1.22 -20.05 -1.48
C SER A 341 0.77 -21.41 -2.01
N GLN A 342 0.45 -21.49 -3.32
CA GLN A 342 0.00 -22.72 -3.96
C GLN A 342 1.11 -23.76 -4.05
N LEU A 343 2.32 -23.38 -4.45
CA LEU A 343 3.46 -24.30 -4.57
C LEU A 343 3.86 -24.87 -3.20
N THR A 344 3.84 -24.04 -2.15
CA THR A 344 4.09 -24.50 -0.76
C THR A 344 3.10 -25.57 -0.32
N ARG A 345 1.88 -25.57 -0.86
CA ARG A 345 0.84 -26.57 -0.63
C ARG A 345 0.83 -27.70 -1.67
N SER A 346 1.84 -27.74 -2.55
CA SER A 346 1.92 -28.67 -3.69
C SER A 346 0.67 -28.65 -4.59
N CYS A 347 0.10 -27.46 -4.77
CA CYS A 347 -1.03 -27.18 -5.63
C CYS A 347 -0.55 -26.59 -6.96
N PHE A 348 -0.68 -27.35 -8.05
CA PHE A 348 -0.12 -27.00 -9.35
C PHE A 348 -1.14 -26.45 -10.36
N THR A 349 -2.27 -25.92 -9.90
CA THR A 349 -3.38 -25.41 -10.74
C THR A 349 -2.92 -24.40 -11.81
N HIS A 350 -1.88 -23.61 -11.53
CA HIS A 350 -1.29 -22.65 -12.48
C HIS A 350 0.04 -23.11 -13.10
N PHE A 351 0.47 -24.34 -12.82
CA PHE A 351 1.74 -24.92 -13.24
C PHE A 351 1.47 -26.25 -13.96
N SER A 352 0.99 -26.16 -15.21
CA SER A 352 0.58 -27.31 -16.01
C SER A 352 1.67 -28.36 -16.23
N ARG A 353 2.93 -27.95 -16.38
CA ARG A 353 4.05 -28.89 -16.58
C ARG A 353 4.45 -29.55 -15.28
N CYS A 354 4.42 -28.80 -14.17
CA CYS A 354 4.57 -29.39 -12.85
C CYS A 354 3.47 -30.44 -12.58
N ASP A 355 2.21 -30.13 -12.93
CA ASP A 355 1.11 -31.07 -12.76
C ASP A 355 1.23 -32.30 -13.66
N LYS A 356 1.68 -32.13 -14.90
CA LYS A 356 2.01 -33.24 -15.82
C LYS A 356 3.13 -34.12 -15.25
N TYR A 357 4.24 -33.52 -14.82
CA TYR A 357 5.38 -34.26 -14.28
C TYR A 357 5.08 -34.95 -12.96
N ARG A 358 4.15 -34.41 -12.15
CA ARG A 358 3.73 -34.99 -10.88
C ARG A 358 3.31 -36.46 -10.99
N GLN A 359 2.75 -36.86 -12.13
CA GLN A 359 2.28 -38.22 -12.38
C GLN A 359 3.43 -39.20 -12.63
N GLU A 360 4.60 -38.70 -13.04
CA GLU A 360 5.77 -39.48 -13.44
C GLU A 360 6.93 -39.37 -12.43
N ALA A 361 6.89 -38.38 -11.52
CA ALA A 361 8.00 -38.03 -10.65
C ALA A 361 8.27 -39.09 -9.56
N ALA A 362 9.55 -39.40 -9.35
CA ALA A 362 10.01 -40.28 -8.28
C ALA A 362 10.33 -39.52 -6.98
N THR A 363 10.61 -38.22 -7.07
CA THR A 363 10.97 -37.35 -5.94
C THR A 363 9.88 -36.30 -5.68
N PRO A 364 9.78 -35.74 -4.45
CA PRO A 364 8.86 -34.64 -4.17
C PRO A 364 9.29 -33.34 -4.86
N PHE A 365 8.34 -32.43 -5.04
CA PHE A 365 8.59 -31.11 -5.62
C PHE A 365 9.62 -30.30 -4.81
N PRO A 366 10.64 -29.69 -5.45
CA PRO A 366 11.70 -28.95 -4.78
C PRO A 366 11.22 -27.57 -4.32
N ASN A 367 10.45 -27.54 -3.23
CA ASN A 367 9.83 -26.34 -2.68
C ASN A 367 10.83 -25.20 -2.41
N LEU A 368 12.01 -25.51 -1.84
CA LEU A 368 13.01 -24.51 -1.52
C LEU A 368 13.50 -23.76 -2.78
N PHE A 369 13.82 -24.50 -3.85
CA PHE A 369 14.22 -23.90 -5.11
C PHE A 369 13.13 -23.00 -5.70
N ALA A 370 11.88 -23.46 -5.69
CA ALA A 370 10.77 -22.69 -6.23
C ALA A 370 10.48 -21.42 -5.39
N GLN A 371 10.59 -21.52 -4.06
CA GLN A 371 10.43 -20.38 -3.15
C GLN A 371 11.54 -19.34 -3.36
N ASP A 372 12.81 -19.76 -3.44
CA ASP A 372 13.94 -18.86 -3.67
C ASP A 372 13.79 -18.10 -4.99
N VAL A 373 13.38 -18.78 -6.07
CA VAL A 373 13.15 -18.16 -7.38
C VAL A 373 11.97 -17.18 -7.35
N ILE A 374 10.84 -17.54 -6.72
CA ILE A 374 9.68 -16.64 -6.64
C ILE A 374 9.98 -15.43 -5.75
N LEU A 375 10.69 -15.64 -4.64
CA LEU A 375 11.11 -14.56 -3.75
C LEU A 375 12.01 -13.56 -4.49
N ALA A 376 13.05 -14.06 -5.17
CA ALA A 376 13.92 -13.24 -6.01
C ALA A 376 13.13 -12.48 -7.08
N LEU A 377 12.14 -13.13 -7.72
CA LEU A 377 11.30 -12.49 -8.71
C LEU A 377 10.42 -11.37 -8.11
N LYS A 378 9.83 -11.60 -6.93
CA LYS A 378 9.05 -10.59 -6.20
C LYS A 378 9.91 -9.37 -5.89
N GLN A 379 11.10 -9.59 -5.31
CA GLN A 379 12.07 -8.54 -5.02
C GLN A 379 12.44 -7.75 -6.28
N GLN A 380 12.77 -8.43 -7.38
CA GLN A 380 13.10 -7.76 -8.64
C GLN A 380 11.95 -6.94 -9.22
N PHE A 381 10.70 -7.38 -9.04
CA PHE A 381 9.54 -6.58 -9.43
C PHE A 381 9.36 -5.35 -8.51
N GLU A 382 9.51 -5.51 -7.20
CA GLU A 382 9.41 -4.39 -6.25
C GLU A 382 10.50 -3.34 -6.46
N GLU A 383 11.75 -3.75 -6.64
CA GLU A 383 12.88 -2.85 -6.88
C GLU A 383 12.75 -2.12 -8.22
N ARG A 384 12.45 -2.85 -9.31
CA ARG A 384 12.52 -2.29 -10.66
C ARG A 384 11.34 -1.41 -11.00
N PHE A 385 10.14 -1.79 -10.57
CA PHE A 385 8.94 -0.98 -10.74
C PHE A 385 8.74 0.01 -9.59
N SER A 386 9.75 0.21 -8.74
CA SER A 386 9.71 1.18 -7.64
C SER A 386 9.54 2.61 -8.12
N ASP A 387 9.94 2.93 -9.34
CA ASP A 387 9.70 4.22 -9.98
C ASP A 387 8.20 4.45 -10.22
N LEU A 388 7.44 3.41 -10.56
CA LEU A 388 5.99 3.46 -10.62
C LEU A 388 5.33 3.48 -9.22
N ASP A 389 5.98 2.91 -8.20
CA ASP A 389 5.52 2.90 -6.80
C ASP A 389 5.86 4.17 -6.01
N ALA A 390 6.89 4.90 -6.43
CA ALA A 390 7.25 6.23 -5.93
C ALA A 390 6.13 7.25 -6.16
N TYR A 391 5.11 6.86 -6.90
CA TYR A 391 3.85 7.56 -7.04
C TYR A 391 2.75 6.74 -6.34
N PRO A 392 2.53 6.94 -5.02
CA PRO A 392 1.37 6.34 -4.40
C PRO A 392 0.13 6.90 -5.08
N ASN A 393 -0.60 6.03 -5.80
CA ASN A 393 -1.81 6.27 -6.60
C ASN A 393 -3.02 6.85 -5.83
N VAL A 394 -2.79 7.44 -4.66
CA VAL A 394 -3.82 7.91 -3.75
C VAL A 394 -3.54 9.35 -3.39
N ASP A 395 -4.28 10.26 -4.02
CA ASP A 395 -4.37 11.65 -3.59
C ASP A 395 -5.25 11.73 -2.33
N VAL A 396 -4.85 12.54 -1.36
CA VAL A 396 -5.58 12.73 -0.10
C VAL A 396 -6.18 14.14 -0.09
N ILE A 397 -7.49 14.23 0.04
CA ILE A 397 -8.19 15.48 0.28
C ILE A 397 -8.51 15.53 1.78
N TYR A 398 -7.84 16.42 2.51
CA TYR A 398 -8.08 16.59 3.94
C TYR A 398 -9.03 17.78 4.14
N ILE A 399 -10.19 17.50 4.75
CA ILE A 399 -11.16 18.54 5.10
C ILE A 399 -10.82 19.00 6.52
N SER A 400 -10.53 20.29 6.68
CA SER A 400 -10.11 20.85 7.96
C SER A 400 -11.16 21.83 8.51
N PRO A 401 -11.44 21.84 9.83
CA PRO A 401 -12.31 22.83 10.47
C PRO A 401 -11.66 24.22 10.61
N THR A 402 -10.37 24.35 10.30
CA THR A 402 -9.60 25.59 10.41
C THR A 402 -8.56 25.65 9.29
N HIS A 403 -8.17 26.87 8.90
CA HIS A 403 -6.99 27.04 8.05
C HIS A 403 -5.75 26.65 8.84
N LEU A 404 -4.94 25.77 8.24
CA LEU A 404 -3.62 25.43 8.79
C LEU A 404 -2.72 26.65 8.70
N THR A 405 -1.84 26.81 9.69
CA THR A 405 -0.78 27.81 9.61
C THR A 405 0.23 27.43 8.53
N GLU A 406 0.84 28.41 7.87
CA GLU A 406 1.87 28.16 6.85
C GLU A 406 3.03 27.31 7.40
N GLU A 407 3.40 27.52 8.67
CA GLU A 407 4.40 26.72 9.38
C GLU A 407 3.98 25.24 9.50
N ALA A 408 2.69 24.96 9.77
CA ALA A 408 2.17 23.61 9.88
C ALA A 408 2.05 22.91 8.52
N GLU A 409 1.59 23.61 7.49
CA GLU A 409 1.55 23.09 6.12
C GLU A 409 2.96 22.69 5.65
N GLN A 410 3.94 23.60 5.80
CA GLN A 410 5.33 23.32 5.47
C GLN A 410 5.92 22.15 6.27
N TYR A 411 5.53 22.00 7.54
CA TYR A 411 5.97 20.88 8.37
C TYR A 411 5.46 19.54 7.83
N TYR A 412 4.16 19.42 7.57
CA TYR A 412 3.57 18.19 7.06
C TYR A 412 3.97 17.87 5.62
N GLU A 413 4.14 18.88 4.76
CA GLU A 413 4.69 18.70 3.41
C GLU A 413 6.10 18.11 3.46
N LYS A 414 6.99 18.67 4.30
CA LYS A 414 8.33 18.14 4.50
C LYS A 414 8.30 16.72 5.04
N LEU A 415 7.48 16.46 6.07
CA LEU A 415 7.37 15.14 6.70
C LEU A 415 6.92 14.07 5.69
N LEU A 416 5.89 14.37 4.90
CA LEU A 416 5.38 13.45 3.88
C LEU A 416 6.39 13.24 2.75
N ALA A 417 7.17 14.26 2.42
CA ALA A 417 8.22 14.21 1.39
C ALA A 417 9.44 13.35 1.77
N LEU A 418 9.57 12.93 3.04
CA LEU A 418 10.68 12.09 3.51
C LEU A 418 10.59 10.62 3.09
N ARG A 419 9.46 10.16 2.55
CA ARG A 419 9.24 8.73 2.26
C ARG A 419 10.34 8.10 1.39
N PRO A 420 10.79 8.71 0.28
CA PRO A 420 11.88 8.14 -0.51
C PRO A 420 13.19 8.08 0.28
N ALA A 421 13.52 9.12 1.06
CA ALA A 421 14.70 9.15 1.92
C ALA A 421 14.68 8.04 2.99
N ILE A 422 13.51 7.74 3.57
CA ILE A 422 13.32 6.66 4.55
C ILE A 422 13.49 5.28 3.91
N LEU A 423 13.02 5.10 2.68
CA LEU A 423 13.16 3.85 1.93
C LEU A 423 14.58 3.63 1.43
N SER A 424 15.29 4.68 1.01
CA SER A 424 16.64 4.56 0.45
C SER A 424 17.78 4.79 1.44
N GLY A 425 17.50 5.31 2.64
CA GLY A 425 18.52 5.75 3.61
C GLY A 425 19.31 7.00 3.19
N ASP A 426 18.92 7.67 2.11
CA ASP A 426 19.61 8.83 1.54
C ASP A 426 18.79 10.10 1.79
N ILE A 427 19.33 10.99 2.61
CA ILE A 427 18.67 12.23 3.07
C ILE A 427 18.38 13.18 1.89
N ASN A 428 19.10 13.07 0.78
CA ASN A 428 18.93 13.97 -0.37
C ASN A 428 17.76 13.56 -1.29
N LYS A 429 17.15 12.40 -1.09
CA LYS A 429 16.02 11.91 -1.89
C LYS A 429 14.69 12.34 -1.27
N ILE A 430 14.26 13.55 -1.60
CA ILE A 430 13.00 14.13 -1.14
C ILE A 430 12.02 14.16 -2.34
N SER A 431 10.80 13.66 -2.15
CA SER A 431 9.74 13.72 -3.17
C SER A 431 8.92 15.00 -3.05
N ASP A 432 8.53 15.61 -4.17
CA ASP A 432 7.56 16.71 -4.15
C ASP A 432 6.15 16.18 -3.86
N MET A 433 5.58 16.56 -2.71
CA MET A 433 4.27 16.11 -2.23
C MET A 433 3.17 17.17 -2.38
N THR A 434 3.50 18.39 -2.84
CA THR A 434 2.55 19.53 -2.95
C THR A 434 1.32 19.23 -3.81
N LYS A 435 1.39 18.22 -4.69
CA LYS A 435 0.26 17.82 -5.55
C LYS A 435 -0.60 16.68 -4.98
N ARG A 436 -0.15 16.00 -3.91
CA ARG A 436 -0.75 14.76 -3.40
C ARG A 436 -1.70 14.97 -2.22
N VAL A 437 -1.49 16.00 -1.41
CA VAL A 437 -2.37 16.35 -0.29
C VAL A 437 -3.01 17.69 -0.57
N THR A 438 -4.33 17.73 -0.63
CA THR A 438 -5.09 18.97 -0.78
C THR A 438 -5.86 19.25 0.50
N PHE A 439 -5.54 20.37 1.16
CA PHE A 439 -6.32 20.87 2.28
C PHE A 439 -7.50 21.71 1.78
N ILE A 440 -8.70 21.41 2.30
CA ILE A 440 -9.92 22.16 1.99
C ILE A 440 -10.57 22.57 3.30
N VAL A 441 -10.80 23.86 3.43
CA VAL A 441 -11.55 24.44 4.55
C VAL A 441 -12.92 24.84 4.01
N PRO A 442 -14.02 24.32 4.58
CA PRO A 442 -15.38 24.77 4.27
C PRO A 442 -15.50 26.30 4.40
N GLU A 443 -15.99 27.01 3.39
CA GLU A 443 -16.06 28.48 3.42
C GLU A 443 -17.03 29.02 4.50
N VAL A 444 -18.00 28.20 4.89
CA VAL A 444 -19.06 28.51 5.85
C VAL A 444 -18.56 28.71 7.28
N ILE A 445 -17.32 28.31 7.57
CA ILE A 445 -16.70 28.44 8.90
C ILE A 445 -16.68 29.90 9.37
N THR A 446 -16.48 30.84 8.45
CA THR A 446 -16.50 32.28 8.74
C THR A 446 -17.89 32.79 9.16
N HIS A 447 -18.95 32.18 8.62
CA HIS A 447 -20.34 32.59 8.83
C HIS A 447 -20.99 31.98 10.08
N PHE A 448 -20.57 30.78 10.50
CA PHE A 448 -21.14 30.08 11.66
C PHE A 448 -20.18 29.99 12.85
N SER A 449 -19.21 30.90 12.95
CA SER A 449 -18.19 30.93 14.02
C SER A 449 -18.74 30.84 15.46
N ARG A 450 -20.02 31.18 15.69
CA ARG A 450 -20.71 31.08 16.99
C ARG A 450 -21.50 29.79 17.22
N LYS A 451 -21.78 28.98 16.20
CA LYS A 451 -22.52 27.71 16.33
C LYS A 451 -21.55 26.52 16.23
N LYS A 452 -21.57 25.65 17.23
CA LYS A 452 -20.81 24.38 17.22
C LYS A 452 -21.54 23.39 16.30
N MET A 453 -21.09 23.28 15.06
CA MET A 453 -21.55 22.27 14.09
C MET A 453 -20.43 21.27 13.85
N CYS A 454 -20.77 20.01 13.52
CA CYS A 454 -19.74 19.05 13.11
C CYS A 454 -19.22 19.41 11.70
N LEU A 455 -18.02 18.92 11.39
CA LEU A 455 -17.34 19.26 10.14
C LEU A 455 -18.14 18.84 8.90
N ALA A 456 -18.83 17.71 8.96
CA ALA A 456 -19.72 17.23 7.91
C ALA A 456 -20.87 18.22 7.64
N SER A 457 -21.53 18.74 8.69
CA SER A 457 -22.55 19.79 8.53
C SER A 457 -21.97 21.06 7.91
N MET A 458 -20.78 21.47 8.32
CA MET A 458 -20.12 22.66 7.76
C MET A 458 -19.82 22.47 6.28
N LEU A 459 -19.33 21.30 5.89
CA LEU A 459 -19.06 20.96 4.49
C LEU A 459 -20.35 20.87 3.65
N LYS A 460 -21.40 20.25 4.19
CA LYS A 460 -22.73 20.16 3.56
C LYS A 460 -23.29 21.50 3.15
N TYR A 461 -23.09 22.54 3.97
CA TYR A 461 -23.55 23.89 3.67
C TYR A 461 -22.55 24.72 2.85
N SER A 462 -21.40 24.15 2.46
CA SER A 462 -20.29 24.82 1.77
C SER A 462 -20.23 24.46 0.27
N PRO A 463 -21.03 25.10 -0.60
CA PRO A 463 -21.11 24.77 -2.02
C PRO A 463 -19.80 24.98 -2.80
N VAL A 464 -18.95 25.93 -2.40
CA VAL A 464 -17.65 26.20 -3.03
C VAL A 464 -16.68 25.07 -2.71
N ALA A 465 -16.55 24.69 -1.44
CA ALA A 465 -15.75 23.56 -1.02
C ALA A 465 -16.22 22.24 -1.68
N LEU A 466 -17.54 21.98 -1.69
CA LEU A 466 -18.10 20.79 -2.34
C LEU A 466 -17.82 20.77 -3.85
N ARG A 467 -17.96 21.90 -4.55
CA ARG A 467 -17.63 21.99 -5.99
C ARG A 467 -16.15 21.74 -6.23
N ARG A 468 -15.27 22.26 -5.37
CA ARG A 468 -13.83 22.02 -5.43
C ARG A 468 -13.51 20.53 -5.24
N ILE A 469 -14.08 19.88 -4.23
CA ILE A 469 -13.93 18.44 -4.00
C ILE A 469 -14.42 17.65 -5.22
N LYS A 470 -15.63 17.96 -5.70
CA LYS A 470 -16.24 17.30 -6.87
C LYS A 470 -15.36 17.40 -8.11
N ASN A 471 -14.70 18.54 -8.32
CA ASN A 471 -13.75 18.71 -9.43
C ASN A 471 -12.47 17.89 -9.24
N LEU A 472 -11.95 17.77 -8.00
CA LEU A 472 -10.74 17.00 -7.69
C LEU A 472 -10.95 15.49 -7.84
N VAL A 473 -12.15 14.99 -7.50
CA VAL A 473 -12.48 13.55 -7.59
C VAL A 473 -13.08 13.14 -8.94
N LYS A 474 -13.40 14.10 -9.82
CA LYS A 474 -14.09 13.81 -11.09
C LYS A 474 -13.29 12.84 -11.95
N GLY A 475 -13.91 11.70 -12.29
CA GLY A 475 -13.30 10.66 -13.13
C GLY A 475 -12.23 9.84 -12.42
N ARG A 476 -12.21 9.84 -11.07
CA ARG A 476 -11.30 9.06 -10.24
C ARG A 476 -12.08 8.19 -9.28
N GLU A 477 -11.54 7.02 -8.93
CA GLU A 477 -12.08 6.21 -7.83
C GLU A 477 -11.74 6.91 -6.50
N ALA A 478 -12.78 7.26 -5.73
CA ALA A 478 -12.63 7.96 -4.47
C ALA A 478 -13.69 7.50 -3.45
N TYR A 479 -13.35 7.61 -2.18
CA TYR A 479 -14.24 7.31 -1.06
C TYR A 479 -13.91 8.23 0.13
N ILE A 480 -14.86 8.37 1.05
CA ILE A 480 -14.76 9.23 2.23
C ILE A 480 -14.39 8.37 3.44
N VAL A 481 -13.40 8.81 4.21
CA VAL A 481 -13.08 8.24 5.53
C VAL A 481 -13.51 9.25 6.61
N PRO A 482 -14.67 9.07 7.23
CA PRO A 482 -15.13 9.96 8.29
C PRO A 482 -14.45 9.61 9.62
N GLY A 483 -14.31 10.60 10.50
CA GLY A 483 -13.89 10.36 11.89
C GLY A 483 -14.93 9.56 12.66
N MET A 484 -16.19 9.95 12.55
CA MET A 484 -17.36 9.23 13.05
C MET A 484 -18.48 9.42 12.03
N VAL A 485 -19.17 8.34 11.65
CA VAL A 485 -20.24 8.42 10.64
C VAL A 485 -21.47 9.08 11.25
N TYR A 486 -21.97 10.13 10.59
CA TYR A 486 -23.23 10.78 10.93
C TYR A 486 -24.12 11.00 9.70
N MET A 487 -25.38 11.39 9.93
CA MET A 487 -26.35 11.65 8.86
C MET A 487 -25.88 12.70 7.85
N ASP A 488 -25.15 13.72 8.31
CA ASP A 488 -24.61 14.75 7.42
C ASP A 488 -23.44 14.23 6.57
N ASP A 489 -22.66 13.25 7.03
CA ASP A 489 -21.62 12.61 6.20
C ASP A 489 -22.27 11.89 5.02
N MET A 490 -23.39 11.20 5.24
CA MET A 490 -24.15 10.54 4.19
C MET A 490 -24.71 11.53 3.16
N GLU A 491 -25.16 12.70 3.61
CA GLU A 491 -25.64 13.74 2.71
C GLU A 491 -24.50 14.36 1.88
N VAL A 492 -23.33 14.60 2.50
CA VAL A 492 -22.12 15.03 1.77
C VAL A 492 -21.71 13.98 0.73
N ALA A 493 -21.67 12.71 1.12
CA ALA A 493 -21.33 11.59 0.24
C ALA A 493 -22.28 11.50 -0.96
N LYS A 494 -23.59 11.66 -0.73
CA LYS A 494 -24.61 11.69 -1.77
C LYS A 494 -24.42 12.86 -2.75
N GLN A 495 -24.05 14.05 -2.26
CA GLN A 495 -23.82 15.21 -3.14
C GLN A 495 -22.54 15.07 -3.99
N LEU A 496 -21.53 14.37 -3.46
CA LEU A 496 -20.27 14.10 -4.13
C LEU A 496 -20.29 12.83 -5.00
N ASP A 497 -21.32 11.99 -4.84
CA ASP A 497 -21.43 10.65 -5.45
C ASP A 497 -20.26 9.72 -5.05
N LEU A 498 -19.95 9.69 -3.75
CA LEU A 498 -18.84 8.92 -3.18
C LEU A 498 -19.33 7.92 -2.13
N ALA A 499 -18.64 6.79 -2.01
CA ALA A 499 -18.87 5.84 -0.93
C ALA A 499 -18.24 6.31 0.39
N ILE A 500 -18.80 5.90 1.52
CA ILE A 500 -18.24 6.11 2.86
C ILE A 500 -17.62 4.79 3.34
N LEU A 501 -16.39 4.83 3.83
CA LEU A 501 -15.79 3.72 4.55
C LEU A 501 -16.24 3.74 6.02
N GLY A 502 -17.45 3.27 6.26
CA GLY A 502 -18.05 3.18 7.59
C GLY A 502 -19.42 2.49 7.55
N PRO A 503 -20.00 2.13 8.72
CA PRO A 503 -21.36 1.62 8.79
C PRO A 503 -22.38 2.65 8.27
N ASP A 504 -23.62 2.21 8.03
CA ASP A 504 -24.72 3.16 7.86
C ASP A 504 -24.91 4.01 9.14
N PRO A 505 -25.38 5.27 9.05
CA PRO A 505 -25.49 6.14 10.21
C PRO A 505 -26.42 5.66 11.32
N GLU A 506 -27.46 4.87 11.01
CA GLU A 506 -28.39 4.35 12.04
C GLU A 506 -27.70 3.27 12.87
N THR A 507 -27.01 2.34 12.22
CA THR A 507 -26.14 1.34 12.85
C THR A 507 -25.01 2.02 13.61
N ALA A 508 -24.37 3.04 13.03
CA ALA A 508 -23.32 3.81 13.69
C ALA A 508 -23.84 4.44 14.98
N GLN A 509 -25.02 5.07 14.96
CA GLN A 509 -25.61 5.73 16.12
C GLN A 509 -25.95 4.71 17.23
N LEU A 510 -26.51 3.56 16.86
CA LEU A 510 -26.84 2.51 17.82
C LEU A 510 -25.58 1.92 18.49
N TYR A 511 -24.58 1.55 17.69
CA TYR A 511 -23.39 0.85 18.17
C TYR A 511 -22.24 1.75 18.59
N SER A 512 -22.39 3.07 18.48
CA SER A 512 -21.51 4.04 19.16
C SER A 512 -21.89 4.25 20.62
N THR A 513 -23.05 3.76 21.06
CA THR A 513 -23.47 3.81 22.48
C THR A 513 -22.81 2.71 23.30
N LYS A 514 -22.59 2.93 24.60
CA LYS A 514 -22.06 1.89 25.51
C LYS A 514 -22.97 0.68 25.57
N SER A 515 -24.28 0.87 25.68
CA SER A 515 -25.26 -0.23 25.66
C SER A 515 -25.22 -1.00 24.32
N GLY A 516 -25.10 -0.31 23.19
CA GLY A 516 -24.90 -0.92 21.87
C GLY A 516 -23.64 -1.79 21.81
N VAL A 517 -22.51 -1.29 22.32
CA VAL A 517 -21.25 -2.04 22.40
C VAL A 517 -21.42 -3.31 23.26
N LYS A 518 -22.11 -3.23 24.40
CA LYS A 518 -22.36 -4.41 25.25
C LYS A 518 -23.15 -5.50 24.53
N ARG A 519 -24.13 -5.14 23.68
CA ARG A 519 -24.84 -6.12 22.83
C ARG A 519 -23.91 -6.86 21.87
N ILE A 520 -22.90 -6.16 21.31
CA ILE A 520 -21.90 -6.79 20.44
C ILE A 520 -21.06 -7.77 21.25
N PHE A 521 -20.54 -7.35 22.40
CA PHE A 521 -19.72 -8.21 23.26
C PHE A 521 -20.48 -9.46 23.72
N GLN A 522 -21.72 -9.30 24.18
CA GLN A 522 -22.57 -10.41 24.60
C GLN A 522 -22.77 -11.44 23.47
N SER A 523 -23.02 -10.98 22.24
CA SER A 523 -23.18 -11.88 21.09
C SER A 523 -21.86 -12.46 20.55
N SER A 524 -20.72 -11.87 20.91
CA SER A 524 -19.40 -12.33 20.50
C SER A 524 -18.84 -13.41 21.44
N GLU A 525 -19.54 -13.69 22.55
CA GLU A 525 -19.08 -14.62 23.60
C GLU A 525 -17.65 -14.30 24.06
N VAL A 526 -17.35 -13.01 24.20
CA VAL A 526 -16.10 -12.52 24.76
C VAL A 526 -16.29 -12.22 26.24
N ASN A 527 -15.24 -12.43 27.02
CA ASN A 527 -15.25 -12.08 28.43
C ASN A 527 -15.43 -10.56 28.57
N MET A 528 -16.42 -10.15 29.36
CA MET A 528 -16.72 -8.75 29.65
C MET A 528 -16.96 -8.59 31.16
N PRO A 529 -16.79 -7.38 31.72
CA PRO A 529 -17.11 -7.13 33.12
C PRO A 529 -18.59 -7.42 33.39
N PRO A 530 -18.94 -8.00 34.56
CA PRO A 530 -20.32 -8.07 35.01
C PRO A 530 -20.98 -6.70 34.95
N GLY A 531 -22.18 -6.60 34.39
CA GLY A 531 -22.84 -5.32 34.21
C GLY A 531 -24.22 -5.42 33.56
N ILE A 532 -24.98 -4.34 33.68
CA ILE A 532 -26.32 -4.13 33.12
C ILE A 532 -26.30 -2.85 32.30
N PHE A 533 -27.02 -2.82 31.19
CA PHE A 533 -27.07 -1.73 30.23
C PHE A 533 -28.53 -1.35 29.89
N ASP A 534 -28.74 -0.29 29.10
CA ASP A 534 -30.07 0.29 28.81
C ASP A 534 -30.81 0.83 30.06
N ILE A 535 -30.09 1.52 30.96
CA ILE A 535 -30.67 2.08 32.18
C ILE A 535 -31.12 3.52 31.93
N TYR A 536 -32.43 3.79 32.05
CA TYR A 536 -33.03 5.10 31.78
C TYR A 536 -33.84 5.67 32.95
N THR A 537 -34.17 4.85 33.95
CA THR A 537 -34.96 5.28 35.11
C THR A 537 -34.20 5.09 36.41
N GLU A 538 -34.56 5.87 37.42
CA GLU A 538 -33.92 5.81 38.74
C GLU A 538 -34.19 4.48 39.46
N GLU A 539 -35.39 3.92 39.28
CA GLU A 539 -35.76 2.60 39.79
C GLU A 539 -34.85 1.52 39.18
N GLN A 540 -34.74 1.48 37.84
CA GLN A 540 -33.83 0.57 37.15
C GLN A 540 -32.38 0.72 37.61
N LEU A 541 -31.92 1.95 37.85
CA LEU A 541 -30.55 2.20 38.33
C LEU A 541 -30.30 1.52 39.68
N HIS A 542 -31.21 1.70 40.64
CA HIS A 542 -31.06 1.14 41.98
C HIS A 542 -31.22 -0.39 41.99
N GLU A 543 -32.23 -0.91 41.30
CA GLU A 543 -32.47 -2.35 41.19
C GLU A 543 -31.32 -3.07 40.50
N SER A 544 -30.83 -2.52 39.39
CA SER A 544 -29.70 -3.09 38.64
C SER A 544 -28.43 -3.10 39.47
N LEU A 545 -28.13 -2.01 40.18
CA LEU A 545 -26.97 -1.94 41.05
C LEU A 545 -27.06 -2.92 42.23
N ALA A 546 -28.25 -3.02 42.85
CA ALA A 546 -28.48 -3.95 43.95
C ALA A 546 -28.27 -5.41 43.51
N GLN A 547 -28.84 -5.79 42.37
CA GLN A 547 -28.69 -7.12 41.80
C GLN A 547 -27.21 -7.43 41.50
N LEU A 548 -26.53 -6.50 40.84
CA LEU A 548 -25.13 -6.65 40.47
C LEU A 548 -24.20 -6.84 41.69
N ILE A 549 -24.40 -6.06 42.75
CA ILE A 549 -23.65 -6.17 44.00
C ILE A 549 -23.84 -7.56 44.65
N ILE A 550 -25.08 -8.04 44.70
CA ILE A 550 -25.41 -9.32 45.37
C ILE A 550 -24.89 -10.54 44.61
N GLU A 551 -24.97 -10.49 43.29
CA GLU A 551 -24.45 -11.55 42.43
C GLU A 551 -22.91 -11.56 42.39
N ASN A 552 -22.25 -10.42 42.66
CA ASN A 552 -20.81 -10.24 42.50
C ASN A 552 -20.15 -9.60 43.74
N LEU A 553 -20.26 -10.25 44.89
CA LEU A 553 -19.77 -9.74 46.19
C LEU A 553 -18.25 -9.50 46.26
N THR A 554 -17.48 -10.02 45.31
CA THR A 554 -16.01 -9.83 45.24
C THR A 554 -15.62 -8.51 44.58
N ILE A 555 -16.54 -7.83 43.88
CA ILE A 555 -16.27 -6.56 43.20
C ILE A 555 -16.32 -5.42 44.20
N GLY A 556 -15.23 -4.70 44.40
CA GLY A 556 -15.19 -3.56 45.34
C GLY A 556 -15.75 -2.25 44.79
N ARG A 557 -15.71 -2.06 43.47
CA ARG A 557 -16.04 -0.80 42.78
C ARG A 557 -16.93 -1.04 41.57
N TRP A 558 -17.97 -0.22 41.45
CA TRP A 558 -18.88 -0.20 40.30
C TRP A 558 -18.74 1.09 39.52
N LEU A 559 -18.77 0.99 38.19
CA LEU A 559 -18.71 2.11 37.27
C LEU A 559 -20.09 2.36 36.66
N LEU A 560 -20.47 3.61 36.59
CA LEU A 560 -21.62 4.10 35.84
C LEU A 560 -21.10 4.87 34.64
N LYS A 561 -21.58 4.56 33.44
CA LYS A 561 -21.10 5.18 32.19
C LYS A 561 -22.27 5.61 31.32
N PHE A 562 -22.26 6.85 30.82
CA PHE A 562 -23.26 7.31 29.86
C PHE A 562 -23.09 6.63 28.51
N ASP A 563 -24.19 6.44 27.80
CA ASP A 563 -24.17 5.86 26.46
C ASP A 563 -23.41 6.71 25.45
N THR A 564 -23.57 8.04 25.47
CA THR A 564 -23.13 8.91 24.36
C THR A 564 -21.87 9.75 24.65
N THR A 565 -21.11 9.46 25.71
CA THR A 565 -19.95 10.30 26.07
C THR A 565 -18.61 9.88 25.52
N VAL A 566 -17.79 10.89 25.26
CA VAL A 566 -16.37 10.76 24.93
C VAL A 566 -15.51 10.83 26.19
N SER A 567 -14.63 9.85 26.35
CA SER A 567 -13.66 9.72 27.46
C SER A 567 -14.31 9.59 28.85
N SER A 568 -13.52 9.87 29.89
CA SER A 568 -13.88 9.87 31.33
C SER A 568 -15.05 10.78 31.72
N ASN A 569 -15.50 11.67 30.82
CA ASN A 569 -16.49 12.70 31.09
C ASN A 569 -17.86 12.17 31.53
N GLY A 570 -18.25 10.97 31.10
CA GLY A 570 -19.54 10.36 31.45
C GLY A 570 -19.42 9.26 32.50
N ILE A 571 -18.29 9.16 33.20
CA ILE A 571 -18.03 8.09 34.15
C ILE A 571 -18.24 8.60 35.58
N ALA A 572 -18.97 7.83 36.38
CA ALA A 572 -18.97 7.91 37.83
C ALA A 572 -18.62 6.54 38.41
N TYR A 573 -18.13 6.51 39.64
CA TYR A 573 -17.88 5.25 40.34
C TYR A 573 -18.38 5.31 41.77
N CYS A 574 -18.67 4.15 42.35
CA CYS A 574 -19.02 4.00 43.75
C CYS A 574 -18.36 2.74 44.35
N ASP A 575 -17.87 2.87 45.58
CA ASP A 575 -17.11 1.83 46.29
C ASP A 575 -17.97 1.18 47.39
N ILE A 576 -18.10 -0.15 47.34
CA ILE A 576 -19.00 -0.92 48.22
C ILE A 576 -18.62 -0.79 49.70
N MET A 577 -17.35 -0.50 50.01
CA MET A 577 -16.85 -0.38 51.37
C MET A 577 -17.61 0.60 52.28
N HIS A 578 -18.38 1.54 51.70
CA HIS A 578 -19.20 2.49 52.46
C HIS A 578 -20.66 2.04 52.69
N LEU A 579 -21.08 0.88 52.15
CA LEU A 579 -22.40 0.29 52.39
C LEU A 579 -22.44 -0.40 53.76
N LYS A 580 -23.34 0.04 54.64
CA LYS A 580 -23.48 -0.50 56.00
C LYS A 580 -24.05 -1.92 55.98
N CYS A 581 -25.02 -2.18 55.10
CA CYS A 581 -25.61 -3.51 54.96
C CYS A 581 -24.64 -4.56 54.39
N PHE A 582 -23.52 -4.16 53.78
CA PHE A 582 -22.64 -5.10 53.07
C PHE A 582 -22.06 -6.19 53.96
N VAL A 583 -21.67 -5.86 55.20
CA VAL A 583 -21.18 -6.87 56.17
C VAL A 583 -22.24 -7.91 56.51
N GLN A 584 -23.51 -7.50 56.58
CA GLN A 584 -24.63 -8.40 56.84
C GLN A 584 -24.89 -9.30 55.62
N ILE A 585 -24.92 -8.72 54.42
CA ILE A 585 -25.10 -9.45 53.15
C ILE A 585 -23.98 -10.48 52.97
N TYR A 586 -22.73 -10.10 53.22
CA TYR A 586 -21.59 -10.99 53.08
C TYR A 586 -21.65 -12.19 54.05
N LYS A 587 -22.09 -11.96 55.31
CA LYS A 587 -22.33 -13.04 56.28
C LYS A 587 -23.47 -13.97 55.83
N GLU A 588 -24.53 -13.40 55.26
CA GLU A 588 -25.66 -14.16 54.73
C GLU A 588 -25.24 -15.01 53.52
N ALA A 589 -24.40 -14.48 52.63
CA ALA A 589 -23.82 -15.24 51.53
C ALA A 589 -22.98 -16.43 52.00
N ILE A 590 -22.12 -16.22 53.01
CA ILE A 590 -21.35 -17.31 53.64
C ILE A 590 -22.28 -18.37 54.25
N ARG A 591 -23.39 -17.95 54.87
CA ARG A 591 -24.38 -18.86 55.47
C ARG A 591 -25.07 -19.74 54.44
N TYR A 592 -25.42 -19.21 53.27
CA TYR A 592 -26.07 -19.97 52.20
C TYR A 592 -25.09 -20.81 51.37
N GLY A 593 -23.80 -20.45 51.36
CA GLY A 593 -22.76 -21.17 50.62
C GLY A 593 -23.12 -21.32 49.13
N ASP A 594 -23.04 -22.53 48.59
CA ASP A 594 -23.35 -22.81 47.18
C ASP A 594 -24.80 -22.44 46.78
N LYS A 595 -25.73 -22.41 47.75
CA LYS A 595 -27.13 -22.03 47.50
C LYS A 595 -27.29 -20.54 47.21
N TRP A 596 -26.27 -19.72 47.47
CA TRP A 596 -26.24 -18.30 47.11
C TRP A 596 -26.27 -18.08 45.59
N THR A 597 -26.11 -19.11 44.78
CA THR A 597 -26.29 -19.02 43.33
C THR A 597 -27.78 -18.90 42.92
N HIS A 598 -28.72 -19.23 43.80
CA HIS A 598 -30.15 -19.17 43.51
C HIS A 598 -30.79 -17.83 43.91
N LYS A 599 -31.62 -17.26 43.02
CA LYS A 599 -32.28 -15.95 43.22
C LYS A 599 -33.10 -15.83 44.51
N TRP A 600 -33.73 -16.91 44.97
CA TRP A 600 -34.53 -16.87 46.22
C TRP A 600 -33.65 -16.63 47.47
N ALA A 601 -32.36 -16.99 47.43
CA ALA A 601 -31.44 -16.74 48.54
C ALA A 601 -31.06 -15.25 48.65
N HIS A 602 -31.31 -14.46 47.60
CA HIS A 602 -30.98 -13.04 47.53
C HIS A 602 -32.06 -12.13 48.06
N GLU A 603 -33.32 -12.58 48.14
CA GLU A 603 -34.50 -11.72 48.35
C GLU A 603 -34.41 -10.84 49.61
N SER A 604 -33.97 -11.42 50.73
CA SER A 604 -33.74 -10.69 51.99
C SER A 604 -32.66 -9.63 51.85
N SER A 605 -31.49 -10.02 51.36
CA SER A 605 -30.34 -9.13 51.14
C SER A 605 -30.61 -8.04 50.09
N PHE A 606 -31.37 -8.35 49.05
CA PHE A 606 -31.76 -7.44 47.97
C PHE A 606 -32.63 -6.30 48.49
N ASN A 607 -33.65 -6.61 49.28
CA ASN A 607 -34.53 -5.59 49.86
C ASN A 607 -33.79 -4.67 50.84
N ILE A 608 -32.84 -5.21 51.63
CA ILE A 608 -32.03 -4.41 52.54
C ILE A 608 -31.14 -3.43 51.75
N LEU A 609 -30.45 -3.93 50.72
CA LEU A 609 -29.56 -3.13 49.89
C LEU A 609 -30.32 -2.06 49.11
N LEU A 610 -31.46 -2.42 48.50
CA LEU A 610 -32.27 -1.52 47.70
C LEU A 610 -32.77 -0.31 48.51
N ASN A 611 -33.08 -0.51 49.80
CA ASN A 611 -33.49 0.57 50.70
C ASN A 611 -32.33 1.51 51.09
N GLU A 612 -31.07 1.03 51.12
CA GLU A 612 -29.90 1.83 51.48
C GLU A 612 -29.30 2.59 50.27
N LEU A 613 -29.40 2.02 49.06
CA LEU A 613 -28.73 2.53 47.85
C LEU A 613 -28.98 4.00 47.50
N PRO A 614 -30.22 4.55 47.56
CA PRO A 614 -30.47 5.94 47.16
C PRO A 614 -29.69 6.96 47.99
N GLU A 615 -29.71 6.80 49.32
CA GLU A 615 -28.96 7.66 50.24
C GLU A 615 -27.45 7.41 50.17
N TYR A 616 -27.04 6.15 49.96
CA TYR A 616 -25.63 5.81 49.74
C TYR A 616 -25.06 6.50 48.49
N LEU A 617 -25.72 6.40 47.34
CA LEU A 617 -25.23 6.95 46.07
C LEU A 617 -25.10 8.48 46.15
N LYS A 618 -26.03 9.14 46.84
CA LYS A 618 -25.99 10.60 47.06
C LYS A 618 -24.72 11.08 47.76
N HIS A 619 -24.15 10.26 48.65
CA HIS A 619 -22.97 10.62 49.45
C HIS A 619 -21.66 10.03 48.91
N TYR A 620 -21.71 8.85 48.29
CA TYR A 620 -20.52 8.05 47.97
C TYR A 620 -20.31 7.81 46.47
N ALA A 621 -21.26 8.14 45.61
CA ALA A 621 -21.03 8.09 44.17
C ALA A 621 -20.23 9.32 43.71
N ASN A 622 -19.13 9.07 43.00
CA ASN A 622 -18.16 10.07 42.60
C ASN A 622 -18.12 10.21 41.08
N PRO A 623 -18.64 11.32 40.51
CA PRO A 623 -18.40 11.67 39.13
C PRO A 623 -16.90 11.91 38.89
N VAL A 624 -16.35 11.30 37.84
CA VAL A 624 -14.92 11.45 37.50
C VAL A 624 -14.62 12.87 37.04
N ASN A 625 -15.48 13.45 36.18
CA ASN A 625 -15.36 14.84 35.77
C ASN A 625 -16.15 15.78 36.71
N LYS A 626 -15.49 16.17 37.81
CA LYS A 626 -16.05 17.12 38.81
C LYS A 626 -16.26 18.53 38.28
N SER A 627 -15.56 18.94 37.20
CA SER A 627 -15.74 20.27 36.60
C SER A 627 -17.10 20.42 35.92
N ARG A 628 -17.65 19.33 35.37
CA ARG A 628 -18.97 19.31 34.72
C ARG A 628 -20.08 18.83 35.64
N TYR A 629 -19.77 17.87 36.51
CA TYR A 629 -20.72 17.26 37.43
C TYR A 629 -20.20 17.43 38.85
N CYS A 630 -20.47 18.59 39.44
CA CYS A 630 -20.02 18.91 40.79
C CYS A 630 -20.73 18.11 41.89
N ALA A 631 -21.86 17.47 41.57
CA ALA A 631 -22.65 16.67 42.50
C ALA A 631 -23.30 15.46 41.81
N TRP A 632 -23.57 14.42 42.59
CA TRP A 632 -24.22 13.19 42.14
C TRP A 632 -25.57 13.45 41.45
N GLU A 633 -26.42 14.31 42.00
CA GLU A 633 -27.76 14.57 41.43
C GLU A 633 -27.72 15.14 40.01
N ILE A 634 -26.71 15.98 39.71
CA ILE A 634 -26.52 16.53 38.36
C ILE A 634 -26.07 15.41 37.41
N TYR A 635 -25.14 14.56 37.87
CA TYR A 635 -24.68 13.41 37.12
C TYR A 635 -25.83 12.42 36.86
N LYS A 636 -26.59 12.03 37.89
CA LYS A 636 -27.74 11.12 37.81
C LYS A 636 -28.78 11.62 36.81
N LYS A 637 -29.16 12.90 36.88
CA LYS A 637 -30.10 13.48 35.91
C LYS A 637 -29.58 13.37 34.47
N ALA A 638 -28.28 13.59 34.26
CA ALA A 638 -27.67 13.43 32.94
C ALA A 638 -27.55 11.95 32.51
N PHE A 639 -27.29 11.04 33.45
CA PHE A 639 -27.25 9.59 33.24
C PHE A 639 -28.59 9.10 32.71
N LEU A 640 -29.67 9.39 33.44
CA LEU A 640 -31.03 8.95 33.12
C LEU A 640 -31.54 9.54 31.80
N LEU A 641 -31.19 10.80 31.50
CA LEU A 641 -31.57 11.45 30.25
C LEU A 641 -30.93 10.79 29.02
N ARG A 642 -29.69 10.31 29.16
CA ARG A 642 -28.90 9.80 28.02
C ARG A 642 -28.93 8.29 27.90
N GLY A 643 -29.36 7.59 28.93
CA GLY A 643 -29.10 6.17 29.08
C GLY A 643 -27.66 5.90 29.52
N GLY A 644 -27.47 4.76 30.15
CA GLY A 644 -26.14 4.33 30.52
C GLY A 644 -26.08 2.88 30.96
N ILE A 645 -24.87 2.50 31.35
CA ILE A 645 -24.52 1.16 31.79
C ILE A 645 -23.93 1.21 33.20
N ILE A 646 -24.13 0.14 33.96
CA ILE A 646 -23.38 -0.18 35.17
C ILE A 646 -22.48 -1.36 34.85
N GLU A 647 -21.20 -1.27 35.20
CA GLU A 647 -20.26 -2.38 35.05
C GLU A 647 -19.24 -2.45 36.18
N ALA A 648 -18.73 -3.65 36.45
CA ALA A 648 -17.72 -3.88 37.46
C ALA A 648 -16.37 -3.26 37.06
N TYR A 649 -15.70 -2.63 38.03
CA TYR A 649 -14.28 -2.35 37.91
C TYR A 649 -13.47 -3.63 38.25
N PRO A 650 -12.36 -3.93 37.55
CA PRO A 650 -11.54 -5.10 37.86
C PRO A 650 -11.13 -5.17 39.35
N PRO A 651 -11.27 -6.33 40.02
CA PRO A 651 -10.91 -6.51 41.43
C PRO A 651 -9.39 -6.71 41.57
N SER A 652 -8.62 -5.72 41.14
CA SER A 652 -7.16 -5.71 41.23
C SER A 652 -6.66 -4.27 41.28
N ASP A 653 -5.61 -4.04 42.05
CA ASP A 653 -4.91 -2.74 42.09
C ASP A 653 -4.06 -2.52 40.84
N PHE A 654 -3.70 -3.58 40.10
CA PHE A 654 -2.87 -3.53 38.90
C PHE A 654 -3.69 -3.89 37.66
N VAL A 655 -4.28 -2.86 37.04
CA VAL A 655 -5.07 -2.99 35.81
C VAL A 655 -4.35 -2.29 34.67
N THR A 656 -4.13 -3.00 33.57
CA THR A 656 -3.61 -2.39 32.34
C THR A 656 -4.70 -2.39 31.27
N ALA A 657 -4.97 -1.23 30.68
CA ALA A 657 -5.89 -1.12 29.56
C ALA A 657 -5.13 -1.33 28.25
N VAL A 658 -5.60 -2.25 27.40
CA VAL A 658 -5.00 -2.57 26.10
C VAL A 658 -5.93 -2.09 25.00
N GLN A 659 -5.40 -1.34 24.05
CA GLN A 659 -6.12 -0.85 22.88
C GLN A 659 -5.71 -1.60 21.62
N VAL A 660 -6.69 -1.98 20.81
CA VAL A 660 -6.48 -2.61 19.50
C VAL A 660 -7.30 -1.90 18.46
N ASP A 661 -6.67 -1.45 17.38
CA ASP A 661 -7.34 -0.86 16.23
C ASP A 661 -7.47 -1.90 15.11
N LEU A 662 -8.69 -2.07 14.60
CA LEU A 662 -9.08 -3.03 13.58
C LEU A 662 -9.59 -2.31 12.32
N LEU A 663 -9.44 -2.94 11.17
CA LEU A 663 -10.14 -2.60 9.94
C LEU A 663 -10.99 -3.79 9.50
N ILE A 664 -12.30 -3.55 9.39
CA ILE A 664 -13.24 -4.46 8.73
C ILE A 664 -13.43 -3.96 7.31
N ALA A 665 -12.76 -4.59 6.36
CA ALA A 665 -12.76 -4.17 4.97
C ALA A 665 -14.12 -4.48 4.29
N PRO A 666 -14.51 -3.76 3.22
CA PRO A 666 -15.76 -3.99 2.50
C PRO A 666 -15.90 -5.40 1.91
N ASN A 667 -14.79 -6.11 1.68
CA ASN A 667 -14.76 -7.50 1.22
C ASN A 667 -15.00 -8.52 2.36
N GLY A 668 -15.20 -8.06 3.60
CA GLY A 668 -15.40 -8.89 4.79
C GLY A 668 -14.12 -9.35 5.49
N GLU A 669 -12.94 -8.98 4.99
CA GLU A 669 -11.65 -9.26 5.61
C GLU A 669 -11.47 -8.39 6.87
N THR A 670 -10.86 -8.96 7.91
CA THR A 670 -10.57 -8.26 9.16
C THR A 670 -9.07 -8.19 9.37
N GLN A 671 -8.55 -6.99 9.59
CA GLN A 671 -7.12 -6.75 9.79
C GLN A 671 -6.88 -6.04 11.13
N ILE A 672 -5.91 -6.54 11.90
CA ILE A 672 -5.40 -5.85 13.09
C ILE A 672 -4.35 -4.85 12.63
N LEU A 673 -4.58 -3.57 12.90
CA LEU A 673 -3.71 -2.48 12.43
C LEU A 673 -2.72 -2.02 13.48
N CYS A 674 -3.17 -1.84 14.71
CA CYS A 674 -2.39 -1.33 15.84
C CYS A 674 -2.76 -2.09 17.11
N THR A 675 -1.77 -2.34 17.95
CA THR A 675 -1.94 -2.86 19.32
C THR A 675 -1.11 -2.01 20.25
N GLY A 676 -1.63 -1.63 21.41
CA GLY A 676 -0.88 -0.84 22.37
C GLY A 676 -1.44 -0.86 23.78
N ASP A 677 -0.60 -0.58 24.77
CA ASP A 677 -0.98 -0.42 26.17
C ASP A 677 -1.27 1.05 26.46
N GLN A 678 -2.45 1.35 26.99
CA GLN A 678 -2.82 2.70 27.37
C GLN A 678 -2.04 3.12 28.61
N ILE A 679 -1.43 4.30 28.53
CA ILE A 679 -0.69 4.90 29.62
C ILE A 679 -1.66 5.75 30.42
N ILE A 680 -1.87 5.32 31.65
CA ILE A 680 -2.86 5.85 32.58
C ILE A 680 -2.15 6.78 33.57
N SER A 681 -2.86 7.80 34.07
CA SER A 681 -2.38 8.69 35.12
C SER A 681 -3.12 8.51 36.44
N GLN A 682 -3.13 9.52 37.32
CA GLN A 682 -3.83 9.44 38.60
C GLN A 682 -5.32 9.15 38.43
N ASN A 683 -5.91 9.52 37.29
CA ASN A 683 -7.25 9.14 36.91
C ASN A 683 -7.23 7.86 36.06
N PRO A 684 -7.69 6.71 36.58
CA PRO A 684 -7.65 5.43 35.86
C PRO A 684 -8.55 5.38 34.61
N PHE A 685 -9.39 6.40 34.40
CA PHE A 685 -10.41 6.42 33.36
C PHE A 685 -10.09 7.35 32.19
N ASP A 686 -8.98 8.10 32.24
CA ASP A 686 -8.58 9.01 31.15
C ASP A 686 -7.11 8.81 30.76
N PRO A 687 -6.82 7.83 29.89
CA PRO A 687 -5.45 7.60 29.44
C PRO A 687 -4.98 8.79 28.61
N TRP A 688 -3.77 9.27 28.87
CA TRP A 688 -3.18 10.39 28.15
C TRP A 688 -2.26 9.93 27.00
N GLY A 689 -1.76 8.69 27.03
CA GLY A 689 -0.83 8.17 26.03
C GLY A 689 -1.06 6.69 25.70
N LEU A 690 -0.33 6.18 24.71
CA LEU A 690 -0.34 4.80 24.26
C LEU A 690 1.09 4.34 23.96
N SER A 691 1.52 3.22 24.53
CA SER A 691 2.75 2.53 24.10
C SER A 691 2.43 1.43 23.10
N VAL A 692 3.18 1.36 22.01
CA VAL A 692 3.00 0.40 20.91
C VAL A 692 4.31 -0.36 20.64
N PRO A 693 4.27 -1.67 20.34
CA PRO A 693 3.10 -2.52 20.42
C PRO A 693 2.69 -2.80 21.89
N GLN A 694 1.58 -3.52 22.11
CA GLN A 694 1.22 -3.97 23.47
C GLN A 694 2.17 -5.06 23.96
N CYS A 695 2.53 -5.02 25.23
CA CYS A 695 3.40 -5.99 25.91
C CYS A 695 2.72 -6.67 27.12
N SER A 696 1.48 -6.29 27.44
CA SER A 696 0.83 -6.71 28.69
C SER A 696 0.24 -8.12 28.69
N ILE A 697 -0.13 -8.67 27.53
CA ILE A 697 -0.77 -9.99 27.44
C ILE A 697 -0.34 -10.72 26.16
N GLU A 698 -0.43 -12.05 26.19
CA GLU A 698 -0.11 -12.91 25.06
C GLU A 698 -0.99 -12.58 23.82
N PRO A 699 -0.38 -12.36 22.64
CA PRO A 699 -1.09 -11.98 21.41
C PRO A 699 -2.27 -12.88 21.01
N PRO A 700 -2.18 -14.23 21.08
CA PRO A 700 -3.27 -15.10 20.64
C PRO A 700 -4.59 -14.87 21.40
N ARG A 701 -4.53 -14.48 22.68
CA ARG A 701 -5.71 -14.21 23.51
C ARG A 701 -6.47 -12.97 23.04
N ILE A 702 -5.74 -11.89 22.75
CA ILE A 702 -6.31 -10.66 22.18
C ILE A 702 -6.84 -10.93 20.78
N ASN A 703 -6.04 -11.58 19.92
CA ASN A 703 -6.40 -11.82 18.52
C ASN A 703 -7.70 -12.61 18.42
N CYS A 704 -7.85 -13.68 19.21
CA CYS A 704 -9.08 -14.46 19.27
C CYS A 704 -10.31 -13.60 19.65
N ALA A 705 -10.19 -12.76 20.69
CA ALA A 705 -11.27 -11.87 21.09
C ALA A 705 -11.60 -10.83 20.01
N CYS A 706 -10.59 -10.21 19.39
CA CYS A 706 -10.75 -9.25 18.31
C CYS A 706 -11.47 -9.84 17.09
N PHE A 707 -11.09 -11.05 16.66
CA PHE A 707 -11.74 -11.71 15.52
C PHE A 707 -13.19 -12.11 15.83
N LYS A 708 -13.50 -12.54 17.06
CA LYS A 708 -14.89 -12.78 17.49
C LYS A 708 -15.73 -11.50 17.44
N ILE A 709 -15.21 -10.40 17.99
CA ILE A 709 -15.88 -9.08 17.96
C ILE A 709 -16.07 -8.61 16.52
N ALA A 710 -15.04 -8.71 15.67
CA ALA A 710 -15.12 -8.31 14.27
C ALA A 710 -16.15 -9.14 13.48
N ASN A 711 -16.27 -10.45 13.76
CA ASN A 711 -17.33 -11.28 13.16
C ASN A 711 -18.73 -10.81 13.59
N SER A 712 -18.93 -10.51 14.87
CA SER A 712 -20.20 -9.96 15.37
C SER A 712 -20.52 -8.58 14.79
N CYS A 713 -19.51 -7.75 14.54
CA CYS A 713 -19.65 -6.48 13.85
C CYS A 713 -20.10 -6.66 12.39
N LYS A 714 -19.48 -7.60 11.66
CA LYS A 714 -19.85 -7.91 10.27
C LYS A 714 -21.30 -8.34 10.12
N VAL A 715 -21.79 -9.22 11.00
CA VAL A 715 -23.19 -9.68 10.99
C VAL A 715 -24.19 -8.53 11.17
N ARG A 716 -23.75 -7.42 11.79
CA ARG A 716 -24.56 -6.22 12.06
C ARG A 716 -24.35 -5.10 11.06
N GLY A 717 -23.63 -5.34 9.96
CA GLY A 717 -23.36 -4.32 8.95
C GLY A 717 -22.31 -3.27 9.37
N ILE A 718 -21.54 -3.53 10.43
CA ILE A 718 -20.46 -2.62 10.85
C ILE A 718 -19.22 -2.90 9.99
N LEU A 719 -18.79 -1.87 9.25
CA LEU A 719 -17.62 -1.88 8.36
C LEU A 719 -16.73 -0.66 8.61
N GLY A 720 -15.46 -0.73 8.22
CA GLY A 720 -14.48 0.34 8.43
C GLY A 720 -13.66 0.15 9.70
N TYR A 721 -13.21 1.25 10.29
CA TYR A 721 -12.29 1.25 11.43
C TYR A 721 -13.02 1.04 12.76
N VAL A 722 -12.47 0.18 13.60
CA VAL A 722 -13.02 -0.15 14.93
C VAL A 722 -11.88 -0.23 15.93
N THR A 723 -11.95 0.53 17.02
CA THR A 723 -11.04 0.43 18.15
C THR A 723 -11.70 -0.39 19.26
N VAL A 724 -11.06 -1.44 19.74
CA VAL A 724 -11.49 -2.24 20.89
C VAL A 724 -10.55 -1.97 22.06
N ILE A 725 -11.12 -1.81 23.26
CA ILE A 725 -10.38 -1.58 24.50
C ILE A 725 -10.65 -2.74 25.46
N PHE A 726 -9.58 -3.31 25.97
CA PHE A 726 -9.58 -4.38 26.94
C PHE A 726 -8.98 -3.91 28.28
N ALA A 727 -9.34 -4.58 29.37
CA ALA A 727 -8.65 -4.51 30.65
C ALA A 727 -8.04 -5.87 30.96
N THR A 728 -6.74 -5.90 31.24
CA THR A 728 -6.02 -7.08 31.70
C THR A 728 -5.55 -6.88 33.14
N PHE A 729 -5.71 -7.92 33.96
CA PHE A 729 -5.34 -7.91 35.38
C PHE A 729 -5.19 -9.34 35.88
N ILE A 730 -4.48 -9.50 37.00
CA ILE A 730 -4.30 -10.82 37.64
C ILE A 730 -5.39 -10.99 38.69
N CYS A 731 -6.18 -12.06 38.57
CA CYS A 731 -7.16 -12.40 39.60
C CYS A 731 -6.45 -12.93 40.85
N GLU A 732 -6.68 -12.31 42.00
CA GLU A 732 -5.99 -12.70 43.25
C GLU A 732 -6.30 -14.14 43.68
N GLN A 733 -7.53 -14.60 43.42
CA GLN A 733 -8.04 -15.91 43.82
C GLN A 733 -7.46 -17.03 42.96
N THR A 734 -7.44 -16.86 41.63
CA THR A 734 -7.01 -17.90 40.69
C THR A 734 -5.55 -17.76 40.26
N LYS A 735 -4.92 -16.61 40.55
CA LYS A 735 -3.60 -16.20 40.04
C LYS A 735 -3.48 -16.22 38.51
N GLN A 736 -4.61 -16.28 37.80
CA GLN A 736 -4.65 -16.23 36.34
C GLN A 736 -4.81 -14.81 35.85
N GLN A 737 -4.14 -14.48 34.75
CA GLN A 737 -4.34 -13.23 34.04
C GLN A 737 -5.66 -13.27 33.27
N LEU A 738 -6.59 -12.39 33.61
CA LEU A 738 -7.89 -12.26 32.95
C LEU A 738 -7.87 -11.12 31.93
N LEU A 739 -8.74 -11.23 30.93
CA LEU A 739 -8.92 -10.21 29.88
C LEU A 739 -10.41 -9.91 29.77
N TRP A 740 -10.80 -8.65 30.00
CA TRP A 740 -12.17 -8.17 29.89
C TRP A 740 -12.31 -7.14 28.77
N CYS A 741 -13.33 -7.29 27.94
CA CYS A 741 -13.70 -6.31 26.91
C CYS A 741 -14.47 -5.17 27.58
N ILE A 742 -13.84 -3.99 27.69
CA ILE A 742 -14.41 -2.87 28.43
C ILE A 742 -15.12 -1.87 27.53
N ASP A 743 -14.62 -1.64 26.31
CA ASP A 743 -15.15 -0.59 25.44
C ASP A 743 -14.83 -0.84 23.96
N MET A 744 -15.60 -0.22 23.08
CA MET A 744 -15.37 -0.22 21.64
C MET A 744 -15.76 1.14 21.05
N LYS A 745 -15.01 1.61 20.06
CA LYS A 745 -15.28 2.86 19.34
C LYS A 745 -15.28 2.58 17.85
N LEU A 746 -16.27 3.12 17.16
CA LEU A 746 -16.35 3.09 15.70
C LEU A 746 -15.67 4.34 15.14
N GLY A 747 -14.89 4.18 14.07
CA GLY A 747 -14.22 5.27 13.38
C GLY A 747 -12.70 5.21 13.45
N TYR A 748 -12.06 6.12 12.70
CA TYR A 748 -10.61 6.21 12.61
C TYR A 748 -10.04 6.95 13.83
N SER A 749 -9.29 6.25 14.68
CA SER A 749 -8.81 6.79 15.95
C SER A 749 -7.56 7.65 15.82
N ASP A 750 -7.39 8.63 16.73
CA ASP A 750 -6.18 9.46 16.79
C ASP A 750 -4.92 8.61 17.04
N SER A 751 -5.04 7.59 17.88
CA SER A 751 -3.96 6.64 18.16
C SER A 751 -3.55 5.86 16.90
N LEU A 752 -4.53 5.43 16.09
CA LEU A 752 -4.27 4.78 14.82
C LEU A 752 -3.60 5.75 13.84
N ALA A 753 -4.02 7.02 13.79
CA ALA A 753 -3.36 8.02 12.96
C ALA A 753 -1.88 8.22 13.34
N MET A 754 -1.59 8.32 14.64
CA MET A 754 -0.22 8.41 15.17
C MET A 754 0.60 7.15 14.84
N PHE A 755 -0.02 5.97 14.95
CA PHE A 755 0.62 4.71 14.58
C PHE A 755 0.88 4.61 13.07
N GLN A 756 -0.04 5.04 12.21
CA GLN A 756 0.19 5.08 10.76
C GLN A 756 1.31 6.06 10.40
N LEU A 757 1.42 7.19 11.11
CA LEU A 757 2.55 8.10 10.98
C LEU A 757 3.88 7.41 11.35
N MET A 758 3.93 6.70 12.49
CA MET A 758 5.08 5.86 12.89
C MET A 758 5.42 4.83 11.81
N LYS A 759 4.41 4.15 11.27
CA LYS A 759 4.54 3.18 10.18
C LYS A 759 5.17 3.81 8.93
N TYR A 760 4.69 5.00 8.58
CA TYR A 760 5.14 5.76 7.42
C TYR A 760 6.60 6.22 7.54
N ILE A 761 7.01 6.71 8.71
CA ILE A 761 8.34 7.30 8.90
C ILE A 761 9.43 6.29 9.26
N SER A 762 9.07 5.13 9.80
CA SER A 762 10.02 4.09 10.20
C SER A 762 10.00 2.86 9.29
N ASN A 763 9.13 2.83 8.28
CA ASN A 763 8.94 1.68 7.39
C ASN A 763 8.77 0.36 8.17
N ILE A 764 7.90 0.37 9.18
CA ILE A 764 7.64 -0.79 10.04
C ILE A 764 6.36 -1.51 9.62
N TYR A 765 6.21 -2.77 10.03
CA TYR A 765 4.94 -3.49 10.02
C TYR A 765 4.71 -4.19 11.37
N LEU A 766 3.44 -4.43 11.70
CA LEU A 766 3.04 -5.19 12.88
C LEU A 766 2.93 -6.67 12.49
N ASP A 767 3.71 -7.52 13.16
CA ASP A 767 3.50 -8.96 13.15
C ASP A 767 2.33 -9.29 14.08
N VAL A 768 1.22 -9.76 13.52
CA VAL A 768 -0.02 -10.02 14.27
C VAL A 768 0.12 -11.21 15.22
N ASP A 769 0.94 -12.21 14.88
CA ASP A 769 1.05 -13.41 15.70
C ASP A 769 1.89 -13.18 16.95
N THR A 770 2.88 -12.29 16.84
CA THR A 770 3.82 -12.01 17.94
C THR A 770 3.63 -10.61 18.57
N HIS A 771 2.81 -9.75 17.96
CA HIS A 771 2.69 -8.32 18.29
C HIS A 771 4.02 -7.56 18.30
N HIS A 772 5.01 -7.97 17.50
CA HIS A 772 6.24 -7.18 17.35
C HIS A 772 6.10 -6.17 16.20
N LEU A 773 6.63 -4.96 16.41
CA LEU A 773 6.83 -4.00 15.32
C LEU A 773 8.23 -4.21 14.73
N ILE A 774 8.26 -4.62 13.46
CA ILE A 774 9.49 -5.00 12.76
C ILE A 774 9.76 -3.97 11.67
N VAL A 775 10.99 -3.46 11.60
CA VAL A 775 11.44 -2.61 10.49
C VAL A 775 11.52 -3.47 9.24
N ALA A 776 10.80 -3.09 8.19
CA ALA A 776 10.94 -3.72 6.89
C ALA A 776 12.37 -3.44 6.37
N GLU A 777 13.05 -4.51 5.96
CA GLU A 777 14.40 -4.41 5.41
C GLU A 777 14.35 -3.63 4.10
N ASN A 778 15.19 -2.61 3.99
CA ASN A 778 15.45 -1.96 2.72
C ASN A 778 16.61 -2.75 2.10
N GLU A 779 16.33 -3.67 1.17
CA GLU A 779 17.38 -4.39 0.44
C GLU A 779 18.08 -3.42 -0.52
N THR A 780 19.05 -2.68 -0.02
CA THR A 780 20.09 -2.10 -0.85
C THR A 780 21.38 -2.85 -0.55
N PRO A 781 21.91 -3.67 -1.47
CA PRO A 781 23.23 -4.24 -1.29
C PRO A 781 24.24 -3.09 -1.24
N THR A 782 24.95 -2.96 -0.12
CA THR A 782 26.12 -2.08 -0.04
C THR A 782 27.17 -2.58 -1.01
N THR A 783 27.70 -1.67 -1.82
CA THR A 783 28.63 -1.88 -2.96
C THR A 783 29.98 -2.53 -2.60
N GLU A 784 30.19 -2.96 -1.36
CA GLU A 784 31.45 -3.60 -0.91
C GLU A 784 31.42 -5.14 -0.94
N GLU A 785 30.27 -5.78 -1.15
CA GLU A 785 30.19 -7.26 -1.22
C GLU A 785 30.39 -7.84 -2.64
N LEU A 786 30.91 -7.03 -3.58
CA LEU A 786 31.24 -7.44 -4.95
C LEU A 786 32.74 -7.75 -5.14
N SER A 787 33.36 -8.45 -4.18
CA SER A 787 34.70 -9.01 -4.38
C SER A 787 34.72 -10.52 -4.12
N LEU A 788 35.27 -11.22 -5.10
CA LEU A 788 35.32 -12.68 -5.22
C LEU A 788 36.00 -13.38 -4.04
N GLU A 789 35.58 -14.65 -3.86
CA GLU A 789 36.28 -15.75 -3.18
C GLU A 789 36.30 -15.76 -1.64
N LYS A 790 35.26 -16.38 -1.05
CA LYS A 790 35.38 -17.53 -0.12
C LYS A 790 34.00 -18.07 0.27
N CYS A 791 33.64 -19.17 -0.36
CA CYS A 791 32.50 -20.00 0.02
C CYS A 791 32.89 -20.86 1.23
N VAL A 792 32.69 -20.37 2.45
CA VAL A 792 32.65 -21.20 3.68
C VAL A 792 31.62 -20.60 4.65
N SER A 793 30.49 -21.31 4.79
CA SER A 793 29.54 -21.31 5.91
C SER A 793 29.55 -20.10 6.85
N ARG A 794 28.66 -19.14 6.60
CA ARG A 794 28.02 -18.30 7.64
C ARG A 794 26.73 -17.71 7.05
N LYS A 795 25.61 -18.43 7.21
CA LYS A 795 24.29 -17.79 7.20
C LYS A 795 24.31 -16.74 8.31
N LYS A 796 24.50 -15.46 7.99
CA LYS A 796 24.12 -14.40 8.91
C LYS A 796 22.59 -14.40 8.92
N THR A 797 22.00 -14.98 9.95
CA THR A 797 20.62 -14.64 10.32
C THR A 797 20.62 -13.14 10.59
N HIS A 798 20.08 -12.34 9.67
CA HIS A 798 19.88 -10.92 9.91
C HIS A 798 18.92 -10.79 11.09
N GLU A 799 19.39 -10.12 12.15
CA GLU A 799 18.65 -9.98 13.38
C GLU A 799 17.50 -8.99 13.14
N LYS A 800 16.25 -9.46 13.30
CA LYS A 800 15.05 -8.64 13.12
C LYS A 800 15.16 -7.39 13.97
N GLN A 801 15.02 -6.22 13.34
CA GLN A 801 15.06 -4.95 14.04
C GLN A 801 13.68 -4.60 14.59
N TYR A 802 13.54 -4.65 15.91
CA TYR A 802 12.32 -4.27 16.61
C TYR A 802 12.26 -2.76 16.85
N ARG A 803 11.04 -2.22 16.93
CA ARG A 803 10.77 -0.83 17.32
C ARG A 803 9.63 -0.76 18.33
N TYR A 804 9.71 0.24 19.19
CA TYR A 804 8.69 0.60 20.16
C TYR A 804 8.36 2.07 20.00
N GLY A 805 7.09 2.42 20.17
CA GLY A 805 6.55 3.76 20.06
C GLY A 805 5.85 4.19 21.34
N VAL A 806 6.01 5.44 21.74
CA VAL A 806 5.17 6.09 22.77
C VAL A 806 4.46 7.26 22.10
N LEU A 807 3.13 7.23 22.09
CA LEU A 807 2.26 8.11 21.33
C LEU A 807 1.35 8.90 22.27
N SER A 808 1.17 10.19 22.05
CA SER A 808 0.09 10.96 22.67
C SER A 808 -0.37 12.10 21.78
N THR A 809 -1.69 12.35 21.74
CA THR A 809 -2.33 13.54 21.15
C THR A 809 -2.98 14.43 22.20
N LYS A 810 -2.89 14.05 23.47
CA LYS A 810 -3.60 14.68 24.60
C LYS A 810 -2.69 15.53 25.49
N LEU A 811 -1.48 15.87 25.05
CA LEU A 811 -0.58 16.71 25.83
C LEU A 811 -1.09 18.16 25.76
N TYR A 812 -1.42 18.72 26.91
CA TYR A 812 -2.02 20.03 27.06
C TYR A 812 -1.09 20.98 27.83
N HIS A 813 -0.95 22.20 27.32
CA HIS A 813 -0.31 23.28 28.03
C HIS A 813 -0.85 24.64 27.55
N SER A 814 -1.36 25.48 28.46
CA SER A 814 -2.02 26.75 28.10
C SER A 814 -1.11 27.73 27.33
N ASN A 815 0.18 27.77 27.68
CA ASN A 815 1.16 28.66 27.05
C ASN A 815 1.56 28.26 25.61
N LEU A 816 1.22 27.04 25.13
CA LEU A 816 1.53 26.65 23.76
C LEU A 816 0.85 27.56 22.72
N SER A 817 -0.31 28.14 23.07
CA SER A 817 -1.01 29.10 22.22
C SER A 817 -0.18 30.33 21.82
N ILE A 818 0.76 30.72 22.69
CA ILE A 818 1.57 31.93 22.59
C ILE A 818 2.85 31.68 21.77
N ILE A 819 3.31 30.43 21.70
CA ILE A 819 4.58 30.07 21.07
C ILE A 819 4.34 29.75 19.59
N HIS A 820 5.12 30.39 18.71
CA HIS A 820 5.14 30.06 17.28
C HIS A 820 5.86 28.72 17.03
N TYR A 821 5.43 27.94 16.03
CA TYR A 821 6.04 26.63 15.78
C TYR A 821 7.50 26.75 15.35
N SER A 822 7.86 27.82 14.63
CA SER A 822 9.26 28.13 14.31
C SER A 822 10.15 28.22 15.56
N VAL A 823 9.70 28.93 16.60
CA VAL A 823 10.38 29.06 17.90
C VAL A 823 10.40 27.72 18.64
N PHE A 824 9.25 27.04 18.70
CA PHE A 824 9.13 25.71 19.31
C PHE A 824 10.14 24.70 18.72
N PHE A 825 10.26 24.64 17.38
CA PHE A 825 11.22 23.74 16.73
C PHE A 825 12.67 24.19 16.88
N GLN A 826 12.96 25.49 17.04
CA GLN A 826 14.31 25.95 17.40
C GLN A 826 14.69 25.47 18.81
N MET A 827 13.77 25.55 19.77
CA MET A 827 13.97 25.07 21.14
C MET A 827 14.18 23.55 21.17
N CYS A 828 13.38 22.78 20.42
CA CYS A 828 13.57 21.34 20.29
C CYS A 828 14.96 21.00 19.73
N ARG A 829 15.39 21.69 18.67
CA ARG A 829 16.73 21.48 18.07
C ARG A 829 17.86 21.82 19.04
N ALA A 830 17.75 22.88 19.84
CA ALA A 830 18.75 23.26 20.83
C ALA A 830 18.96 22.17 21.90
N HIS A 831 17.91 21.43 22.22
CA HIS A 831 17.92 20.32 23.19
C HIS A 831 18.13 18.94 22.56
N GLY A 832 18.45 18.87 21.26
CA GLY A 832 18.64 17.60 20.56
C GLY A 832 17.36 16.76 20.42
N ILE A 833 16.19 17.38 20.57
CA ILE A 833 14.89 16.72 20.39
C ILE A 833 14.56 16.73 18.89
N GLY A 834 14.59 15.54 18.27
CA GLY A 834 14.26 15.36 16.87
C GLY A 834 14.24 13.90 16.47
N TYR A 835 13.89 13.66 15.21
CA TYR A 835 13.86 12.33 14.61
C TYR A 835 15.07 12.12 13.71
N ASP A 836 15.75 10.99 13.90
CA ASP A 836 16.86 10.56 13.06
C ASP A 836 16.32 9.63 11.96
N ILE A 837 16.40 10.11 10.72
CA ILE A 837 15.95 9.38 9.52
C ILE A 837 16.79 8.13 9.27
N LYS A 838 18.10 8.16 9.58
CA LYS A 838 19.01 7.03 9.33
C LYS A 838 18.75 5.90 10.33
N GLU A 839 18.65 6.23 11.61
CA GLU A 839 18.40 5.24 12.66
C GLU A 839 16.92 4.85 12.78
N LYS A 840 16.02 5.60 12.11
CA LYS A 840 14.57 5.45 12.16
C LYS A 840 14.06 5.46 13.61
N GLN A 841 14.58 6.39 14.42
CA GLN A 841 14.27 6.54 15.84
C GLN A 841 14.36 8.02 16.26
N GLY A 842 13.76 8.38 17.39
CA GLY A 842 13.73 9.75 17.90
C GLY A 842 12.31 10.28 18.07
N THR A 843 12.18 11.60 18.16
CA THR A 843 10.92 12.28 18.51
C THR A 843 10.34 13.06 17.33
N LEU A 844 9.04 12.89 17.10
CA LEU A 844 8.25 13.72 16.19
C LEU A 844 7.10 14.38 16.95
N PHE A 845 6.62 15.48 16.40
CA PHE A 845 5.49 16.22 16.92
C PHE A 845 4.37 16.25 15.89
N THR A 846 3.14 16.03 16.32
CA THR A 846 1.96 16.28 15.48
C THR A 846 1.34 17.59 15.92
N LEU A 847 1.40 18.57 15.03
CA LEU A 847 0.87 19.91 15.25
C LEU A 847 -0.65 19.86 15.12
N ILE A 848 -1.34 20.29 16.18
CA ILE A 848 -2.81 20.29 16.25
C ILE A 848 -3.29 21.74 16.23
N ASP A 849 -3.54 22.27 15.03
CA ASP A 849 -4.06 23.63 14.83
C ASP A 849 -5.58 23.69 15.10
N TYR A 850 -5.97 23.45 16.36
CA TYR A 850 -7.29 23.86 16.86
C TYR A 850 -7.28 25.35 17.21
N THR A 851 -8.44 26.00 17.30
CA THR A 851 -8.58 27.46 17.52
C THR A 851 -7.79 28.02 18.70
N ALA A 852 -7.40 27.20 19.68
CA ALA A 852 -6.63 27.60 20.84
C ALA A 852 -5.14 27.18 20.82
N ARG A 853 -4.69 26.26 19.94
CA ARG A 853 -3.30 25.72 19.90
C ARG A 853 -2.70 25.33 21.27
N ASN A 854 -3.52 24.85 22.20
CA ASN A 854 -3.08 24.44 23.55
C ASN A 854 -2.68 22.96 23.65
N TYR A 855 -2.83 22.21 22.55
CA TYR A 855 -2.52 20.78 22.49
C TYR A 855 -1.40 20.52 21.50
N ILE A 856 -0.53 19.59 21.83
CA ILE A 856 0.50 19.08 20.94
C ILE A 856 0.52 17.56 21.02
N GLY A 857 0.71 16.88 19.89
CA GLY A 857 0.99 15.46 19.93
C GLY A 857 2.48 15.18 19.87
N MET A 858 2.92 14.15 20.56
CA MET A 858 4.31 13.70 20.58
C MET A 858 4.38 12.19 20.32
N LEU A 859 5.31 11.82 19.45
CA LEU A 859 5.63 10.44 19.08
C LEU A 859 7.12 10.21 19.32
N VAL A 860 7.45 9.25 20.19
CA VAL A 860 8.84 8.82 20.42
C VAL A 860 9.01 7.39 19.93
N ILE A 861 9.97 7.19 19.02
CA ILE A 861 10.30 5.89 18.43
C ILE A 861 11.66 5.46 18.95
N SER A 862 11.76 4.21 19.40
CA SER A 862 12.97 3.67 20.02
C SER A 862 13.15 2.18 19.72
N LYS A 863 14.35 1.65 19.96
CA LYS A 863 14.65 0.20 19.85
C LYS A 863 14.19 -0.60 21.07
N ASP A 864 13.91 0.07 22.18
CA ASP A 864 13.54 -0.53 23.47
C ASP A 864 12.48 0.33 24.16
N LEU A 865 11.43 -0.31 24.68
CA LEU A 865 10.28 0.39 25.27
C LEU A 865 10.66 1.27 26.47
N ARG A 866 11.55 0.79 27.36
CA ARG A 866 11.99 1.55 28.54
C ARG A 866 12.72 2.82 28.11
N ASN A 867 13.63 2.69 27.14
CA ASN A 867 14.33 3.85 26.57
C ASN A 867 13.37 4.82 25.88
N GLY A 868 12.35 4.31 25.18
CA GLY A 868 11.29 5.13 24.57
C GLY A 868 10.49 5.93 25.60
N LEU A 869 10.04 5.28 26.67
CA LEU A 869 9.33 5.91 27.79
C LEU A 869 10.20 6.97 28.48
N ALA A 870 11.45 6.63 28.81
CA ALA A 870 12.38 7.57 29.44
C ALA A 870 12.68 8.79 28.56
N ALA A 871 12.86 8.58 27.25
CA ALA A 871 13.04 9.67 26.30
C ALA A 871 11.79 10.55 26.18
N PHE A 872 10.59 9.95 26.20
CA PHE A 872 9.33 10.69 26.19
C PHE A 872 9.20 11.59 27.43
N ALA A 873 9.43 11.04 28.63
CA ALA A 873 9.37 11.81 29.88
C ALA A 873 10.40 12.94 29.91
N ARG A 874 11.65 12.66 29.54
CA ARG A 874 12.72 13.66 29.47
C ARG A 874 12.37 14.80 28.52
N ASN A 875 11.93 14.48 27.31
CA ASN A 875 11.59 15.49 26.30
C ASN A 875 10.39 16.32 26.76
N LEU A 876 9.40 15.70 27.40
CA LEU A 876 8.24 16.41 27.94
C LEU A 876 8.63 17.34 29.10
N ASN A 877 9.57 16.93 29.96
CA ASN A 877 10.08 17.78 31.03
C ASN A 877 10.82 19.00 30.49
N THR A 878 11.72 18.81 29.51
CA THR A 878 12.40 19.91 28.84
C THR A 878 11.41 20.89 28.21
N LEU A 879 10.37 20.39 27.53
CA LEU A 879 9.31 21.25 26.99
C LEU A 879 8.55 21.98 28.10
N HIS A 880 8.28 21.34 29.22
CA HIS A 880 7.62 21.98 30.35
C HIS A 880 8.43 23.15 30.91
N GLU A 881 9.72 22.95 31.16
CA GLU A 881 10.65 23.95 31.71
C GLU A 881 10.77 25.19 30.80
N GLU A 882 10.86 24.95 29.50
CA GLU A 882 11.01 26.01 28.51
C GLU A 882 9.71 26.81 28.29
N VAL A 883 8.56 26.13 28.34
CA VAL A 883 7.25 26.75 28.10
C VAL A 883 6.69 27.40 29.39
N SER A 884 7.21 27.01 30.56
CA SER A 884 6.81 27.53 31.88
C SER A 884 7.91 28.42 32.48
N SER A 885 7.94 29.69 32.07
CA SER A 885 8.83 30.67 32.70
C SER A 885 8.38 30.99 34.15
N PRO A 886 9.27 31.52 35.02
CA PRO A 886 8.93 31.85 36.42
C PRO A 886 7.72 32.79 36.57
N ASN A 887 7.44 33.61 35.55
CA ASN A 887 6.34 34.58 35.53
C ASN A 887 5.12 34.11 34.71
N MET A 888 5.14 32.91 34.14
CA MET A 888 4.05 32.34 33.32
C MET A 888 3.85 30.84 33.61
N GLN A 889 3.37 30.52 34.80
CA GLN A 889 2.89 29.16 35.10
C GLN A 889 1.57 28.92 34.35
N GLY A 890 1.60 28.00 33.39
CA GLY A 890 0.42 27.60 32.62
C GLY A 890 -0.27 26.36 33.20
N GLU A 891 -1.56 26.18 32.90
CA GLU A 891 -2.24 24.91 33.17
C GLU A 891 -1.70 23.83 32.23
N THR A 892 -1.34 22.66 32.78
CA THR A 892 -0.74 21.57 32.00
C THR A 892 -0.96 20.20 32.62
N ASN A 893 -1.00 19.15 31.79
CA ASN A 893 -0.95 17.75 32.22
C ASN A 893 0.44 17.10 32.05
N PHE A 894 1.47 17.88 31.71
CA PHE A 894 2.81 17.34 31.43
C PHE A 894 3.43 16.66 32.65
N LYS A 895 3.33 17.28 33.83
CA LYS A 895 3.85 16.71 35.09
C LYS A 895 3.17 15.39 35.44
N GLU A 896 1.87 15.31 35.23
CA GLU A 896 1.10 14.11 35.48
C GLU A 896 1.56 12.97 34.56
N ALA A 897 1.74 13.25 33.27
CA ALA A 897 2.25 12.30 32.30
C ALA A 897 3.69 11.82 32.61
N ILE A 898 4.57 12.72 33.06
CA ILE A 898 5.95 12.39 33.46
C ILE A 898 5.92 11.42 34.66
N ASN A 899 5.17 11.75 35.71
CA ASN A 899 5.07 10.92 36.91
C ASN A 899 4.53 9.51 36.57
N SER A 900 3.54 9.41 35.69
CA SER A 900 3.02 8.12 35.23
C SER A 900 4.06 7.27 34.52
N ILE A 901 4.90 7.87 33.68
CA ILE A 901 6.00 7.15 33.02
C ILE A 901 7.03 6.68 34.05
N GLU A 902 7.41 7.53 35.00
CA GLU A 902 8.40 7.19 36.02
C GLU A 902 7.93 6.02 36.90
N GLU A 903 6.64 5.99 37.24
CA GLU A 903 6.02 4.87 37.96
C GLU A 903 6.10 3.56 37.16
N ILE A 904 5.76 3.60 35.86
CA ILE A 904 5.85 2.42 34.97
C ILE A 904 7.29 1.92 34.88
N ILE A 905 8.27 2.82 34.70
CA ILE A 905 9.68 2.45 34.64
C ILE A 905 10.13 1.84 35.97
N GLY A 906 9.75 2.43 37.10
CA GLY A 906 10.05 1.94 38.44
C GLY A 906 9.54 0.51 38.69
N ILE A 907 8.28 0.25 38.34
CA ILE A 907 7.65 -1.09 38.44
C ILE A 907 8.39 -2.09 37.55
N THR A 908 8.73 -1.71 36.32
CA THR A 908 9.44 -2.60 35.38
C THR A 908 10.81 -3.02 35.92
N VAL A 909 11.54 -2.09 36.57
CA VAL A 909 12.85 -2.38 37.17
C VAL A 909 12.71 -3.33 38.38
N LEU A 910 11.69 -3.15 39.22
CA LEU A 910 11.43 -4.04 40.35
C LEU A 910 11.13 -5.46 39.87
N ASN A 911 10.26 -5.61 38.87
CA ASN A 911 9.91 -6.91 38.29
C ASN A 911 11.13 -7.64 37.71
N GLU A 912 12.02 -6.94 37.00
CA GLU A 912 13.27 -7.54 36.49
C GLU A 912 14.22 -8.00 37.60
N GLN A 913 14.24 -7.30 38.74
CA GLN A 913 15.05 -7.68 39.89
C GLN A 913 14.47 -8.89 40.61
N GLU A 914 13.14 -9.01 40.68
CA GLU A 914 12.47 -10.19 41.22
C GLU A 914 12.66 -11.41 40.32
N ASP A 915 12.47 -11.29 39.01
CA ASP A 915 12.70 -12.38 38.04
C ASP A 915 14.14 -12.89 38.04
N LYS A 916 15.12 -12.00 38.22
CA LYS A 916 16.52 -12.38 38.39
C LYS A 916 16.79 -13.10 39.72
N LYS A 917 16.00 -12.86 40.75
CA LYS A 917 16.08 -13.59 42.04
C LYS A 917 15.41 -14.95 41.95
N THR A 918 14.29 -15.09 41.24
CA THR A 918 13.61 -16.38 41.01
C THR A 918 14.37 -17.29 40.05
N LYS A 919 15.07 -16.76 39.03
CA LYS A 919 15.93 -17.56 38.15
C LYS A 919 17.27 -17.97 38.77
N LYS A 920 17.63 -17.41 39.94
CA LYS A 920 18.85 -17.75 40.70
C LYS A 920 18.60 -18.71 41.87
N LYS A 921 17.34 -19.02 42.17
CA LYS A 921 16.92 -20.12 43.06
C LYS A 921 16.51 -21.30 42.19
#